data_AF-A0A8J3MHP4-F1
#
_entry.id   AF-A0A8J3MHP4-F1
#
_cell.length_a   1.000
_cell.length_b   1.000
_cell.length_c   1.000
_cell.angle_alpha   90.00
_cell.angle_beta   90.00
_cell.angle_gamma   90.00
#
_symmetry.space_group_name_H-M   'P 1'
#
loop_
_entity.id
_entity.type
_entity.pdbx_description
1 polymer ?
#
loop_
_entity_poly.entity_id
_entity_poly.type
_entity_poly.pdbx_seq_one_letter_code
_entity_poly.pdbx_strand_id
1 'polypeptide(L)'
;MRRTTIAVVALLFAVTVQALRASGPLLDQLAGPVGIVNAALIALGIFAVPGLILHLLGRLHLPGRAPAQGRTPLLGRLRRRRSAGPEATAQAVPDDETAPPTAQPAEPDPSTDSSGDGPPVPQQRQGEAAMPAGPAAPETDEPSPGDPADTADAVADEQSFETHTVRAPAHTVPLAATATRIDARLAATAAEEQSSQTDATNAAATAGSGSGSDAAATAESESAAAAAAAAAAAAESDADSDTGAESDAESDSDAGAEAGVGGEHEPEAEAGDGAEAGERRPLPAGGLLLVACIGLFTVLWALAIWADRPGLPVMAAAAVLGMTSLGLAARCLGDPVGVTIGLLAGGGLDLMVRSATVTLDPVWSRSGAGWVPPTVLAVLTAGLAVTAGLAYAARRDLAPMDATGRTWIIGGYLAVWTTTIGNPAFVASQSGITVQLCLAGSMFLLLNAVELVRRLTLSGGTNAIPEPDHWVAGSAALAGLTGGLALAWWSTGWLVPVGVVLAQLSATVAVARGLASPSSRFTWAYGLVWVLPVLLFQVHYDLPLPFGNRWLLVGLAVLVGLGGMGRRPDHPGGPWRFDVRGIVATPPSLLGLSLALAMVVPALMHITQPPPPQQPRPALGLRVMSWNIKYGRDDATGAADPRQLATAIRASYPDVVLLQEVSRGWAIGGGVDVAEYLSRELNMRYYWSPAADGQFGNLMLTRLPVHDVRYARLPFGQGPMWRSVLKATVTLDSGLSLDVFTAHLTHRKPNTPTRLAQIDAILSRTDPARPTVIAGDFNFWPSWPERDEFVSSGWVSAQDATGHADEWTSPTDVPTNRVDWIFGSPEVAFLDFAVLNQVKGSDHFPILAVIRLR
;
A
#
# COMPACT_ATOMS: atom_id res chain seq x y z
N MET A 1 -15.81 21.73 14.54
CA MET A 1 -16.39 20.44 14.99
C MET A 1 -16.58 19.44 13.84
N ARG A 2 -17.68 19.36 13.07
CA ARG A 2 -17.85 18.28 12.04
C ARG A 2 -16.66 18.15 11.08
N ARG A 3 -16.18 19.26 10.50
CA ARG A 3 -14.95 19.32 9.68
C ARG A 3 -13.70 18.84 10.43
N THR A 4 -13.56 19.21 11.71
CA THR A 4 -12.45 18.85 12.60
C THR A 4 -12.37 17.34 12.81
N THR A 5 -13.49 16.68 13.09
CA THR A 5 -13.52 15.22 13.33
C THR A 5 -13.31 14.43 12.03
N ILE A 6 -13.77 14.93 10.89
CA ILE A 6 -13.46 14.36 9.57
C ILE A 6 -11.94 14.43 9.31
N ALA A 7 -11.29 15.56 9.61
CA ALA A 7 -9.84 15.70 9.49
C ALA A 7 -9.06 14.75 10.43
N VAL A 8 -9.56 14.49 11.64
CA VAL A 8 -8.97 13.47 12.53
C VAL A 8 -9.07 12.07 11.92
N VAL A 9 -10.23 11.67 11.39
CA VAL A 9 -10.37 10.36 10.72
C VAL A 9 -9.42 10.25 9.52
N ALA A 10 -9.23 11.34 8.77
CA ALA A 10 -8.30 11.39 7.63
C ALA A 10 -6.83 11.24 8.07
N LEU A 11 -6.37 12.01 9.05
CA LEU A 11 -5.03 11.91 9.60
C LEU A 11 -4.76 10.51 10.18
N LEU A 12 -5.68 10.00 11.00
CA LEU A 12 -5.58 8.66 11.60
C LEU A 12 -5.54 7.56 10.55
N PHE A 13 -6.33 7.64 9.48
CA PHE A 13 -6.26 6.67 8.39
C PHE A 13 -4.88 6.70 7.71
N ALA A 14 -4.40 7.90 7.35
CA ALA A 14 -3.11 8.06 6.66
C ALA A 14 -1.93 7.50 7.46
N VAL A 15 -1.85 7.77 8.77
CA VAL A 15 -0.76 7.24 9.63
C VAL A 15 -0.94 5.76 9.97
N THR A 16 -2.19 5.28 10.14
CA THR A 16 -2.47 3.85 10.40
C THR A 16 -2.06 3.01 9.20
N VAL A 17 -2.39 3.46 7.98
CA VAL A 17 -2.03 2.76 6.74
C VAL A 17 -0.52 2.64 6.57
N GLN A 18 0.26 3.69 6.86
CA GLN A 18 1.73 3.63 6.86
C GLN A 18 2.27 2.63 7.89
N ALA A 19 1.75 2.63 9.12
CA ALA A 19 2.15 1.68 10.16
C ALA A 19 1.82 0.22 9.78
N LEU A 20 0.67 -0.01 9.14
CA LEU A 20 0.26 -1.33 8.66
C LEU A 20 1.19 -1.86 7.56
N ARG A 21 1.52 -1.04 6.55
CA ARG A 21 2.48 -1.44 5.49
C ARG A 21 3.89 -1.66 6.04
N ALA A 22 4.36 -0.79 6.93
CA ALA A 22 5.66 -0.93 7.58
C ALA A 22 5.78 -2.20 8.45
N SER A 23 4.66 -2.72 8.98
CA SER A 23 4.68 -3.99 9.72
C SER A 23 4.93 -5.22 8.83
N GLY A 24 4.66 -5.18 7.53
CA GLY A 24 4.79 -6.31 6.60
C GLY A 24 6.23 -6.85 6.49
N PRO A 25 7.21 -6.04 6.06
CA PRO A 25 8.62 -6.47 5.97
C PRO A 25 9.21 -6.99 7.29
N LEU A 26 8.73 -6.48 8.42
CA LEU A 26 9.15 -6.88 9.77
C LEU A 26 8.51 -8.19 10.24
N LEU A 27 7.29 -8.49 9.79
CA LEU A 27 6.66 -9.81 9.98
C LEU A 27 7.31 -10.88 9.11
N ASP A 28 7.81 -10.51 7.93
CA ASP A 28 8.63 -11.39 7.09
C ASP A 28 9.99 -11.69 7.71
N GLN A 29 10.70 -10.67 8.22
CA GLN A 29 11.95 -10.88 8.93
C GLN A 29 11.79 -11.82 10.15
N LEU A 30 10.62 -11.79 10.82
CA LEU A 30 10.28 -12.72 11.90
C LEU A 30 10.06 -14.17 11.41
N ALA A 31 9.59 -14.38 10.18
CA ALA A 31 9.33 -15.71 9.64
C ALA A 31 10.60 -16.57 9.51
N GLY A 32 11.77 -15.96 9.29
CA GLY A 32 13.06 -16.64 9.26
C GLY A 32 13.39 -17.43 10.55
N PRO A 33 13.59 -16.77 11.70
CA PRO A 33 14.05 -17.43 12.93
C PRO A 33 12.99 -18.28 13.65
N VAL A 34 11.68 -18.04 13.48
CA VAL A 34 10.62 -18.84 14.15
C VAL A 34 9.75 -19.68 13.21
N GLY A 35 9.92 -19.55 11.90
CA GLY A 35 9.09 -20.20 10.88
C GLY A 35 7.79 -19.43 10.59
N ILE A 36 7.40 -19.41 9.30
CA ILE A 36 6.26 -18.65 8.77
C ILE A 36 4.94 -18.90 9.52
N VAL A 37 4.68 -20.13 9.97
CA VAL A 37 3.46 -20.49 10.73
C VAL A 37 3.42 -19.78 12.10
N ASN A 38 4.54 -19.71 12.80
CA ASN A 38 4.61 -19.05 14.11
C ASN A 38 4.55 -17.52 13.96
N ALA A 39 5.20 -16.97 12.94
CA ALA A 39 5.08 -15.55 12.61
C ALA A 39 3.62 -15.15 12.29
N ALA A 40 2.90 -15.97 11.53
CA ALA A 40 1.48 -15.77 11.24
C ALA A 40 0.60 -15.85 12.50
N LEU A 41 0.85 -16.79 13.42
CA LEU A 41 0.13 -16.88 14.71
C LEU A 41 0.40 -15.64 15.59
N ILE A 42 1.64 -15.15 15.64
CA ILE A 42 2.01 -13.93 16.36
C ILE A 42 1.28 -12.71 15.78
N ALA A 43 1.25 -12.58 14.45
CA ALA A 43 0.53 -11.50 13.76
C ALA A 43 -0.99 -11.56 14.02
N LEU A 44 -1.61 -12.74 13.98
CA LEU A 44 -3.02 -12.92 14.34
C LEU A 44 -3.29 -12.48 15.79
N GLY A 45 -2.39 -12.80 16.73
CA GLY A 45 -2.46 -12.33 18.12
C GLY A 45 -2.40 -10.81 18.26
N ILE A 46 -1.42 -10.18 17.59
CA ILE A 46 -1.24 -8.71 17.57
C ILE A 46 -2.50 -8.02 17.03
N PHE A 47 -2.98 -8.44 15.85
CA PHE A 47 -4.07 -7.75 15.16
C PHE A 47 -5.48 -8.18 15.60
N ALA A 48 -5.60 -9.11 16.55
CA ALA A 48 -6.83 -9.29 17.33
C ALA A 48 -7.08 -8.12 18.30
N VAL A 49 -6.03 -7.46 18.82
CA VAL A 49 -6.12 -6.48 19.90
C VAL A 49 -7.04 -5.29 19.60
N PRO A 50 -6.99 -4.61 18.43
CA PRO A 50 -7.89 -3.49 18.13
C PRO A 50 -9.37 -3.89 18.15
N GLY A 51 -9.69 -5.09 17.65
CA GLY A 51 -11.05 -5.62 17.67
C GLY A 51 -11.51 -5.97 19.08
N LEU A 52 -10.64 -6.57 19.89
CA LEU A 52 -10.93 -6.92 21.28
C LEU A 52 -11.21 -5.66 22.13
N ILE A 53 -10.37 -4.62 22.02
CA ILE A 53 -10.57 -3.34 22.73
C ILE A 53 -11.93 -2.72 22.35
N LEU A 54 -12.21 -2.57 21.06
CA LEU A 54 -13.49 -2.02 20.59
C LEU A 54 -14.71 -2.87 21.00
N HIS A 55 -14.54 -4.19 21.15
CA HIS A 55 -15.60 -5.11 21.57
C HIS A 55 -15.86 -5.05 23.09
N LEU A 56 -14.82 -4.93 23.91
CA LEU A 56 -14.93 -4.79 25.37
C LEU A 56 -15.52 -3.43 25.76
N LEU A 57 -15.13 -2.34 25.09
CA LEU A 57 -15.71 -1.02 25.34
C LEU A 57 -17.22 -0.97 25.08
N GLY A 58 -17.70 -1.70 24.06
CA GLY A 58 -19.13 -1.89 23.79
C GLY A 58 -19.85 -2.83 24.78
N ARG A 59 -19.18 -3.29 25.84
CA ARG A 59 -19.73 -4.11 26.93
C ARG A 59 -19.52 -3.53 28.32
N LEU A 60 -18.64 -2.54 28.48
CA LEU A 60 -18.28 -1.94 29.77
C LEU A 60 -19.28 -0.89 30.30
N HIS A 61 -20.44 -0.72 29.64
CA HIS A 61 -21.57 0.00 30.23
C HIS A 61 -22.22 -0.84 31.34
N LEU A 62 -21.95 -0.47 32.58
CA LEU A 62 -22.65 -0.95 33.77
C LEU A 62 -24.16 -0.57 33.71
N PRO A 63 -25.06 -1.35 34.33
CA PRO A 63 -26.50 -1.25 34.09
C PRO A 63 -27.17 -0.02 34.73
N GLY A 64 -27.09 1.13 34.05
CA GLY A 64 -27.78 2.38 34.42
C GLY A 64 -29.14 2.53 33.71
N ARG A 65 -30.21 1.94 34.26
CA ARG A 65 -31.61 1.98 33.75
C ARG A 65 -31.79 1.59 32.28
N ALA A 66 -32.25 0.36 32.03
CA ALA A 66 -32.81 0.01 30.74
C ALA A 66 -34.04 0.91 30.42
N PRO A 67 -34.21 1.41 29.18
CA PRO A 67 -35.50 1.90 28.74
C PRO A 67 -36.50 0.74 28.81
N ALA A 68 -37.75 1.02 29.17
CA ALA A 68 -38.78 0.01 29.36
C ALA A 68 -39.26 -0.58 28.02
N GLN A 69 -38.43 -1.44 27.40
CA GLN A 69 -38.87 -2.31 26.31
C GLN A 69 -39.98 -3.21 26.84
N GLY A 70 -41.20 -2.99 26.36
CA GLY A 70 -42.41 -3.72 26.74
C GLY A 70 -42.37 -5.19 26.30
N ARG A 71 -41.55 -6.00 26.98
CA ARG A 71 -41.61 -7.46 26.92
C ARG A 71 -42.92 -7.93 27.55
N THR A 72 -44.01 -7.93 26.77
CA THR A 72 -45.20 -8.73 27.12
C THR A 72 -44.77 -10.19 27.28
N PRO A 73 -44.91 -10.81 28.46
CA PRO A 73 -44.47 -12.18 28.68
C PRO A 73 -45.31 -13.15 27.84
N LEU A 74 -44.66 -14.18 27.30
CA LEU A 74 -45.24 -15.09 26.32
C LEU A 74 -46.05 -16.22 27.01
N LEU A 75 -47.04 -15.82 27.81
CA LEU A 75 -47.94 -16.70 28.56
C LEU A 75 -49.30 -16.00 28.77
N GLY A 76 -50.21 -16.09 27.79
CA GLY A 76 -51.47 -15.33 27.84
C GLY A 76 -52.50 -15.54 26.73
N ARG A 77 -52.47 -16.66 25.99
CA ARG A 77 -53.42 -16.94 24.88
C ARG A 77 -54.35 -18.14 25.13
N LEU A 78 -55.05 -18.19 26.27
CA LEU A 78 -56.05 -19.24 26.52
C LEU A 78 -57.29 -18.84 27.35
N ARG A 79 -57.85 -17.62 27.15
CA ARG A 79 -59.25 -17.33 27.55
C ARG A 79 -59.82 -16.03 26.94
N ARG A 80 -60.72 -16.19 25.95
CA ARG A 80 -61.92 -15.35 25.61
C ARG A 80 -62.39 -15.63 24.17
N ARG A 81 -63.19 -16.70 24.00
CA ARG A 81 -64.25 -16.80 22.99
C ARG A 81 -65.59 -16.79 23.73
N ARG A 82 -66.67 -16.38 23.04
CA ARG A 82 -67.89 -15.77 23.60
C ARG A 82 -67.58 -14.35 24.12
N SER A 83 -68.36 -13.31 23.80
CA SER A 83 -69.68 -13.25 23.15
C SER A 83 -69.79 -12.05 22.20
N ALA A 84 -70.29 -12.28 20.98
CA ALA A 84 -70.81 -11.24 20.07
C ALA A 84 -71.69 -11.86 18.96
N GLY A 85 -72.70 -11.11 18.50
CA GLY A 85 -73.64 -11.46 17.43
C GLY A 85 -75.11 -11.50 17.91
N PRO A 86 -76.10 -11.55 16.99
CA PRO A 86 -75.98 -11.48 15.53
C PRO A 86 -76.78 -10.32 14.88
N GLU A 87 -76.35 -9.85 13.71
CA GLU A 87 -77.19 -9.10 12.75
C GLU A 87 -76.43 -8.93 11.42
N ALA A 88 -77.09 -8.65 10.29
CA ALA A 88 -77.92 -9.54 9.47
C ALA A 88 -78.13 -8.88 8.08
N THR A 89 -78.55 -9.65 7.06
CA THR A 89 -78.89 -9.22 5.68
C THR A 89 -77.73 -8.72 4.79
N ALA A 90 -77.75 -8.90 3.46
CA ALA A 90 -78.39 -9.93 2.62
C ALA A 90 -77.81 -9.92 1.17
N GLN A 91 -77.58 -11.12 0.61
CA GLN A 91 -77.67 -11.50 -0.83
C GLN A 91 -76.74 -10.76 -1.85
N ALA A 92 -76.43 -11.29 -3.04
CA ALA A 92 -76.95 -12.47 -3.76
C ALA A 92 -75.85 -13.28 -4.51
N VAL A 93 -76.24 -14.46 -5.01
CA VAL A 93 -75.51 -15.41 -5.91
C VAL A 93 -76.57 -15.98 -6.89
N PRO A 94 -76.28 -16.16 -8.20
CA PRO A 94 -75.89 -17.46 -8.79
C PRO A 94 -74.48 -17.38 -9.46
N ASP A 95 -73.60 -18.39 -9.47
CA ASP A 95 -73.67 -19.82 -9.88
C ASP A 95 -73.36 -20.05 -11.37
N ASP A 96 -72.32 -20.85 -11.67
CA ASP A 96 -72.33 -21.95 -12.66
C ASP A 96 -71.17 -22.95 -12.40
N GLU A 97 -71.22 -24.15 -12.98
CA GLU A 97 -70.49 -25.36 -12.55
C GLU A 97 -69.23 -25.74 -13.38
N THR A 98 -68.36 -26.60 -12.82
CA THR A 98 -67.92 -27.94 -13.35
C THR A 98 -66.52 -28.40 -12.87
N ALA A 99 -66.31 -29.73 -12.71
CA ALA A 99 -65.05 -30.40 -12.29
C ALA A 99 -65.14 -31.95 -12.44
N PRO A 100 -64.09 -32.78 -12.15
CA PRO A 100 -62.64 -32.61 -12.31
C PRO A 100 -62.06 -33.58 -13.41
N PRO A 101 -61.72 -34.89 -13.25
CA PRO A 101 -61.04 -35.70 -12.19
C PRO A 101 -59.74 -36.48 -12.64
N THR A 102 -58.92 -36.91 -11.67
CA THR A 102 -57.93 -38.07 -11.71
C THR A 102 -56.71 -38.00 -12.67
N ALA A 103 -55.55 -38.65 -12.42
CA ALA A 103 -55.23 -39.82 -11.56
C ALA A 103 -53.79 -39.81 -10.95
N GLN A 104 -53.54 -40.75 -10.04
CA GLN A 104 -52.23 -41.19 -9.47
C GLN A 104 -52.26 -42.73 -9.33
N PRO A 105 -51.13 -43.46 -9.30
CA PRO A 105 -50.32 -43.67 -8.08
C PRO A 105 -48.78 -43.66 -8.42
N ALA A 106 -47.80 -44.39 -7.84
CA ALA A 106 -47.67 -45.42 -6.79
C ALA A 106 -46.22 -45.46 -6.21
N GLU A 107 -46.02 -46.20 -5.11
CA GLU A 107 -44.72 -46.66 -4.57
C GLU A 107 -44.56 -48.19 -4.75
N PRO A 108 -43.37 -48.79 -4.51
CA PRO A 108 -43.21 -49.47 -3.20
C PRO A 108 -41.78 -49.49 -2.58
N ASP A 109 -41.74 -49.64 -1.26
CA ASP A 109 -40.62 -50.11 -0.38
C ASP A 109 -40.66 -51.68 -0.29
N PRO A 110 -39.87 -52.46 0.51
CA PRO A 110 -38.86 -52.12 1.53
C PRO A 110 -37.56 -52.98 1.58
N SER A 111 -36.67 -52.72 2.56
CA SER A 111 -36.29 -53.68 3.65
C SER A 111 -34.92 -53.46 4.35
N THR A 112 -34.94 -53.43 5.70
CA THR A 112 -34.01 -54.09 6.68
C THR A 112 -32.47 -53.86 6.67
N ASP A 113 -31.74 -53.77 7.80
CA ASP A 113 -32.15 -53.72 9.22
C ASP A 113 -31.13 -53.09 10.20
N SER A 114 -31.60 -52.97 11.45
CA SER A 114 -31.04 -52.53 12.74
C SER A 114 -29.55 -52.72 13.15
N SER A 115 -29.06 -51.69 13.87
CA SER A 115 -28.27 -51.76 15.15
C SER A 115 -26.82 -52.28 15.16
N GLY A 116 -25.96 -51.87 16.11
CA GLY A 116 -26.11 -50.84 17.16
C GLY A 116 -24.94 -50.76 18.17
N ASP A 117 -24.83 -49.60 18.83
CA ASP A 117 -24.16 -49.26 20.11
C ASP A 117 -22.74 -49.74 20.49
N GLY A 118 -21.89 -48.75 20.84
CA GLY A 118 -21.28 -48.71 22.19
C GLY A 118 -19.75 -48.95 22.36
N PRO A 119 -18.96 -47.93 22.77
CA PRO A 119 -17.54 -48.06 23.14
C PRO A 119 -17.33 -48.23 24.66
N PRO A 120 -16.09 -48.50 25.16
CA PRO A 120 -15.24 -47.38 25.62
C PRO A 120 -13.70 -47.58 25.44
N VAL A 121 -12.91 -46.58 25.88
CA VAL A 121 -11.43 -46.48 25.78
C VAL A 121 -10.77 -46.48 27.17
N PRO A 122 -9.54 -47.02 27.33
CA PRO A 122 -8.60 -46.46 28.32
C PRO A 122 -7.10 -46.38 27.91
N GLN A 123 -6.56 -45.15 27.99
CA GLN A 123 -5.23 -44.67 28.47
C GLN A 123 -3.91 -45.51 28.48
N GLN A 124 -2.84 -44.84 27.97
CA GLN A 124 -1.46 -44.67 28.51
C GLN A 124 -0.53 -45.86 28.87
N ARG A 125 0.72 -45.84 28.30
CA ARG A 125 2.06 -45.68 28.98
C ARG A 125 3.22 -45.89 27.96
N GLN A 126 4.20 -44.97 27.88
CA GLN A 126 5.55 -44.94 28.50
C GLN A 126 6.64 -45.86 27.89
N GLY A 127 7.88 -45.34 27.86
CA GLY A 127 9.12 -46.03 27.45
C GLY A 127 9.55 -45.76 25.98
N GLU A 128 10.82 -45.62 25.59
CA GLU A 128 12.05 -44.98 26.10
C GLU A 128 13.23 -45.49 25.21
N ALA A 129 14.29 -44.69 25.11
CA ALA A 129 15.69 -45.09 24.83
C ALA A 129 16.15 -45.67 23.45
N ALA A 130 17.12 -44.92 22.88
CA ALA A 130 18.45 -45.37 22.43
C ALA A 130 18.69 -46.08 21.06
N MET A 131 19.40 -45.31 20.21
CA MET A 131 20.53 -45.65 19.30
C MET A 131 21.44 -46.83 19.75
N PRO A 132 22.31 -47.46 18.89
CA PRO A 132 22.97 -46.85 17.71
C PRO A 132 23.30 -47.74 16.46
N ALA A 133 23.72 -47.04 15.39
CA ALA A 133 24.77 -47.34 14.39
C ALA A 133 25.00 -48.77 13.80
N GLY A 134 25.06 -48.83 12.45
CA GLY A 134 25.66 -49.93 11.68
C GLY A 134 25.50 -49.72 10.16
N PRO A 135 26.55 -49.82 9.31
CA PRO A 135 26.47 -49.46 7.89
C PRO A 135 26.47 -50.66 6.92
N ALA A 136 25.73 -50.53 5.81
CA ALA A 136 25.97 -51.27 4.56
C ALA A 136 25.37 -50.53 3.34
N ALA A 137 26.04 -50.64 2.20
CA ALA A 137 25.59 -50.28 0.86
C ALA A 137 26.45 -51.08 -0.14
N PRO A 138 26.14 -51.10 -1.44
CA PRO A 138 24.86 -50.84 -2.12
C PRO A 138 24.32 -52.12 -2.80
N GLU A 139 23.08 -52.09 -3.29
CA GLU A 139 22.66 -52.98 -4.39
C GLU A 139 22.01 -52.16 -5.51
N THR A 140 22.35 -52.55 -6.74
CA THR A 140 21.87 -51.97 -8.00
C THR A 140 20.76 -52.84 -8.57
N ASP A 141 19.74 -52.23 -9.17
CA ASP A 141 19.10 -52.83 -10.34
C ASP A 141 18.45 -51.76 -11.22
N GLU A 142 18.43 -52.02 -12.53
CA GLU A 142 17.90 -51.14 -13.59
C GLU A 142 16.57 -51.69 -14.18
N PRO A 143 15.88 -51.00 -15.12
CA PRO A 143 14.43 -50.89 -15.04
C PRO A 143 13.61 -51.85 -15.94
N SER A 144 12.29 -51.80 -15.77
CA SER A 144 11.31 -52.25 -16.78
C SER A 144 10.00 -51.45 -16.70
N PRO A 145 9.17 -51.41 -17.78
CA PRO A 145 8.41 -50.20 -18.10
C PRO A 145 6.88 -50.35 -18.17
N GLY A 146 6.19 -49.20 -18.31
CA GLY A 146 4.76 -49.06 -18.66
C GLY A 146 3.87 -48.71 -17.46
N ASP A 147 2.81 -47.90 -17.60
CA ASP A 147 2.40 -47.04 -18.74
C ASP A 147 1.47 -45.90 -18.21
N PRO A 148 1.17 -44.83 -18.97
CA PRO A 148 0.69 -43.57 -18.38
C PRO A 148 -0.84 -43.39 -18.31
N ALA A 149 -1.35 -42.93 -17.15
CA ALA A 149 -2.64 -42.23 -17.04
C ALA A 149 -2.76 -41.44 -15.70
N ASP A 150 -2.56 -40.11 -15.75
CA ASP A 150 -3.53 -39.10 -15.26
C ASP A 150 -2.92 -37.69 -15.29
N THR A 151 -3.09 -37.00 -16.42
CA THR A 151 -2.77 -35.57 -16.59
C THR A 151 -4.01 -34.82 -17.05
N ALA A 152 -4.76 -34.26 -16.09
CA ALA A 152 -6.04 -33.60 -16.34
C ALA A 152 -6.20 -32.30 -15.51
N ASP A 153 -5.29 -31.34 -15.73
CA ASP A 153 -5.61 -29.89 -15.80
C ASP A 153 -4.34 -29.06 -16.08
N ALA A 154 -3.76 -29.27 -17.26
CA ALA A 154 -2.77 -28.37 -17.84
C ALA A 154 -3.41 -27.63 -19.02
N VAL A 155 -3.93 -26.42 -18.77
CA VAL A 155 -4.33 -25.51 -19.86
C VAL A 155 -3.06 -25.19 -20.66
N ALA A 156 -3.09 -25.48 -21.95
CA ALA A 156 -1.98 -25.22 -22.86
C ALA A 156 -1.87 -23.71 -23.19
N ASP A 157 -1.31 -22.94 -22.25
CA ASP A 157 -0.79 -21.59 -22.50
C ASP A 157 0.34 -21.71 -23.56
N GLU A 158 0.28 -20.92 -24.63
CA GLU A 158 1.21 -21.06 -25.75
C GLU A 158 2.67 -20.80 -25.32
N GLN A 159 3.57 -21.74 -25.62
CA GLN A 159 5.00 -21.68 -25.23
C GLN A 159 5.82 -20.61 -25.98
N SER A 160 5.16 -19.66 -26.63
CA SER A 160 5.79 -18.55 -27.37
C SER A 160 6.37 -17.49 -26.40
N PHE A 161 6.94 -16.43 -26.95
CA PHE A 161 7.03 -15.17 -26.21
C PHE A 161 5.67 -14.48 -26.32
N GLU A 162 4.97 -14.28 -25.20
CA GLU A 162 3.86 -13.32 -25.15
C GLU A 162 4.38 -11.99 -25.72
N THR A 163 3.85 -11.58 -26.88
CA THR A 163 4.34 -10.37 -27.56
C THR A 163 3.70 -9.12 -26.94
N HIS A 164 3.80 -9.03 -25.62
CA HIS A 164 3.62 -7.81 -24.86
C HIS A 164 4.79 -6.89 -25.17
N THR A 165 4.63 -6.07 -26.21
CA THR A 165 5.59 -5.04 -26.58
C THR A 165 5.70 -4.03 -25.44
N VAL A 166 6.63 -4.27 -24.51
CA VAL A 166 6.96 -3.35 -23.42
C VAL A 166 7.64 -2.14 -24.04
N ARG A 167 6.84 -1.20 -24.53
CA ARG A 167 7.26 0.20 -24.59
C ARG A 167 7.73 0.55 -23.19
N ALA A 168 8.98 0.96 -23.07
CA ALA A 168 9.45 1.58 -21.85
C ALA A 168 8.43 2.66 -21.43
N PRO A 169 8.08 2.77 -20.14
CA PRO A 169 7.24 3.86 -19.66
C PRO A 169 7.79 5.19 -20.20
N ALA A 170 6.91 6.02 -20.78
CA ALA A 170 7.29 7.19 -21.54
C ALA A 170 7.71 8.35 -20.63
N HIS A 171 8.79 8.16 -19.88
CA HIS A 171 9.49 9.20 -19.14
C HIS A 171 9.96 10.25 -20.15
N THR A 172 9.28 11.41 -20.08
CA THR A 172 9.44 12.62 -20.90
C THR A 172 9.49 12.42 -22.43
N VAL A 173 8.41 12.84 -23.09
CA VAL A 173 8.52 13.36 -24.46
C VAL A 173 9.57 14.49 -24.45
N PRO A 174 10.61 14.46 -25.29
CA PRO A 174 11.74 15.37 -25.17
C PRO A 174 11.40 16.79 -25.66
N LEU A 175 10.79 17.58 -24.77
CA LEU A 175 10.70 19.05 -24.90
C LEU A 175 12.07 19.74 -25.00
N ALA A 176 13.17 19.01 -24.73
CA ALA A 176 14.54 19.43 -24.99
C ALA A 176 14.74 20.03 -26.40
N ALA A 177 14.12 19.48 -27.44
CA ALA A 177 14.24 20.02 -28.81
C ALA A 177 13.67 21.45 -28.97
N THR A 178 12.80 21.88 -28.04
CA THR A 178 12.29 23.25 -27.95
C THR A 178 13.05 24.07 -26.91
N ALA A 179 13.35 23.49 -25.74
CA ALA A 179 14.12 24.15 -24.67
C ALA A 179 15.51 24.56 -25.17
N THR A 180 16.30 23.67 -25.76
CA THR A 180 17.64 23.97 -26.30
C THR A 180 17.60 25.03 -27.41
N ARG A 181 16.47 25.23 -28.10
CA ARG A 181 16.28 26.34 -29.06
C ARG A 181 15.93 27.68 -28.41
N ILE A 182 15.38 27.65 -27.20
CA ILE A 182 15.15 28.84 -26.37
C ILE A 182 16.44 29.19 -25.62
N ASP A 183 17.11 28.23 -25.01
CA ASP A 183 18.39 28.41 -24.30
C ASP A 183 19.48 28.92 -25.25
N ALA A 184 19.61 28.33 -26.45
CA ALA A 184 20.54 28.82 -27.47
C ALA A 184 20.16 30.22 -28.02
N ARG A 185 18.89 30.62 -27.94
CA ARG A 185 18.47 31.99 -28.27
C ARG A 185 18.82 32.96 -27.15
N LEU A 186 18.52 32.63 -25.90
CA LEU A 186 18.84 33.44 -24.73
C LEU A 186 20.36 33.61 -24.57
N ALA A 187 21.14 32.56 -24.81
CA ALA A 187 22.60 32.64 -24.84
C ALA A 187 23.12 33.52 -25.99
N ALA A 188 22.48 33.50 -27.16
CA ALA A 188 22.82 34.40 -28.26
C ALA A 188 22.47 35.86 -27.96
N THR A 189 21.28 36.14 -27.41
CA THR A 189 20.88 37.49 -26.99
C THR A 189 21.81 38.03 -25.89
N ALA A 190 22.15 37.22 -24.90
CA ALA A 190 23.09 37.59 -23.85
C ALA A 190 24.51 37.86 -24.40
N ALA A 191 24.95 37.11 -25.42
CA ALA A 191 26.22 37.37 -26.11
C ALA A 191 26.19 38.67 -26.93
N GLU A 192 25.07 39.01 -27.59
CA GLU A 192 24.90 40.30 -28.27
C GLU A 192 24.89 41.48 -27.27
N GLU A 193 24.17 41.36 -26.15
CA GLU A 193 24.19 42.38 -25.07
C GLU A 193 25.61 42.55 -24.52
N GLN A 194 26.31 41.46 -24.19
CA GLN A 194 27.66 41.49 -23.62
C GLN A 194 28.71 42.01 -24.61
N SER A 195 28.56 41.75 -25.91
CA SER A 195 29.37 42.39 -26.96
C SER A 195 29.13 43.90 -26.98
N SER A 196 27.86 44.34 -27.03
CA SER A 196 27.51 45.77 -27.09
C SER A 196 28.03 46.57 -25.89
N GLN A 197 28.06 45.94 -24.71
CA GLN A 197 28.54 46.53 -23.47
C GLN A 197 30.08 46.58 -23.39
N THR A 198 30.76 45.65 -24.07
CA THR A 198 32.23 45.63 -24.21
C THR A 198 32.72 46.69 -25.19
N ASP A 199 32.02 46.89 -26.32
CA ASP A 199 32.34 47.98 -27.26
C ASP A 199 32.10 49.37 -26.64
N ALA A 200 31.03 49.51 -25.84
CA ALA A 200 30.76 50.75 -25.09
C ALA A 200 31.83 51.09 -24.04
N THR A 201 32.45 50.09 -23.40
CA THR A 201 33.52 50.32 -22.42
C THR A 201 34.88 50.55 -23.08
N ASN A 202 35.20 49.86 -24.18
CA ASN A 202 36.43 50.13 -24.95
C ASN A 202 36.46 51.54 -25.56
N ALA A 203 35.30 52.08 -25.97
CA ALA A 203 35.20 53.47 -26.45
C ALA A 203 35.52 54.53 -25.38
N ALA A 204 35.39 54.20 -24.09
CA ALA A 204 35.71 55.10 -22.98
C ALA A 204 37.19 55.01 -22.54
N ALA A 205 37.89 53.91 -22.84
CA ALA A 205 39.24 53.65 -22.35
C ALA A 205 40.35 54.46 -23.06
N THR A 206 40.08 55.04 -24.23
CA THR A 206 41.06 55.80 -25.03
C THR A 206 41.25 57.27 -24.63
N ALA A 207 40.85 57.67 -23.41
CA ALA A 207 40.96 59.04 -22.92
C ALA A 207 41.33 59.14 -21.42
N GLY A 208 42.56 58.72 -21.04
CA GLY A 208 43.03 58.81 -19.65
C GLY A 208 44.49 58.43 -19.44
N SER A 209 45.43 59.38 -19.65
CA SER A 209 46.86 59.16 -19.41
C SER A 209 47.29 59.62 -18.00
N GLY A 210 47.98 58.78 -17.22
CA GLY A 210 48.58 59.20 -15.94
C GLY A 210 49.28 58.10 -15.13
N SER A 211 50.62 58.09 -15.19
CA SER A 211 51.60 57.71 -14.13
C SER A 211 51.17 57.06 -12.80
N GLY A 212 51.97 56.11 -12.28
CA GLY A 212 52.14 55.98 -10.82
C GLY A 212 52.48 54.60 -10.25
N SER A 213 53.78 54.34 -10.10
CA SER A 213 54.46 53.34 -9.26
C SER A 213 53.82 52.83 -7.94
N ASP A 214 54.14 51.56 -7.64
CA ASP A 214 54.51 50.96 -6.34
C ASP A 214 53.47 50.55 -5.25
N ALA A 215 53.43 49.22 -5.07
CA ALA A 215 53.65 48.49 -3.82
C ALA A 215 52.55 48.30 -2.73
N ALA A 216 52.19 47.01 -2.59
CA ALA A 216 52.13 46.21 -1.35
C ALA A 216 50.79 45.96 -0.60
N ALA A 217 50.81 44.80 0.10
CA ALA A 217 49.98 44.36 1.24
C ALA A 217 48.51 43.90 1.01
N THR A 218 48.36 42.57 0.95
CA THR A 218 47.39 41.76 1.72
C THR A 218 45.95 42.25 1.93
N ALA A 219 44.99 41.65 1.20
CA ALA A 219 43.81 40.97 1.77
C ALA A 219 42.95 40.35 0.66
N GLU A 220 42.68 39.04 0.69
CA GLU A 220 41.45 38.47 0.08
C GLU A 220 41.15 37.06 0.64
N SER A 221 40.50 37.02 1.81
CA SER A 221 40.00 35.77 2.40
C SER A 221 38.68 35.98 3.16
N GLU A 222 37.76 36.77 2.59
CA GLU A 222 36.43 37.01 3.19
C GLU A 222 35.37 37.48 2.16
N SER A 223 35.02 36.62 1.20
CA SER A 223 33.97 36.89 0.19
C SER A 223 32.96 35.75 0.06
N ALA A 224 32.47 35.27 1.22
CA ALA A 224 31.43 34.22 1.30
C ALA A 224 30.38 34.46 2.42
N ALA A 225 30.60 35.43 3.31
CA ALA A 225 29.71 35.72 4.45
C ALA A 225 28.75 36.90 4.22
N ALA A 226 29.05 37.81 3.29
CA ALA A 226 28.33 39.09 3.13
C ALA A 226 26.95 38.98 2.46
N ALA A 227 26.64 37.87 1.78
CA ALA A 227 25.38 37.71 1.04
C ALA A 227 24.17 37.26 1.92
N ALA A 228 24.42 36.79 3.14
CA ALA A 228 23.38 36.20 4.00
C ALA A 228 22.74 37.18 5.01
N ALA A 229 23.32 38.37 5.21
CA ALA A 229 22.91 39.32 6.24
C ALA A 229 21.94 40.43 5.75
N ALA A 230 21.63 40.48 4.46
CA ALA A 230 20.96 41.62 3.81
C ALA A 230 19.41 41.49 3.69
N ALA A 231 18.77 40.62 4.46
CA ALA A 231 17.34 40.28 4.29
C ALA A 231 16.50 40.28 5.59
N ALA A 232 17.03 40.81 6.70
CA ALA A 232 16.46 40.60 8.05
C ALA A 232 16.27 41.86 8.92
N ALA A 233 16.52 43.07 8.40
CA ALA A 233 16.39 44.32 9.17
C ALA A 233 15.97 45.51 8.27
N ALA A 234 14.65 45.69 8.10
CA ALA A 234 14.07 46.81 7.32
C ALA A 234 12.63 47.17 7.74
N ALA A 235 12.35 47.21 9.04
CA ALA A 235 11.14 47.81 9.61
C ALA A 235 11.41 48.24 11.06
N GLU A 236 10.73 49.31 11.50
CA GLU A 236 10.67 49.82 12.87
C GLU A 236 11.99 50.34 13.50
N SER A 237 12.33 51.58 13.17
CA SER A 237 12.75 52.55 14.19
C SER A 237 12.10 53.92 13.93
N ASP A 238 12.14 54.76 14.98
CA ASP A 238 11.87 56.20 15.05
C ASP A 238 10.44 56.63 15.46
N ALA A 239 10.23 57.45 16.49
CA ALA A 239 11.09 57.82 17.64
C ALA A 239 10.23 58.48 18.73
N ASP A 240 10.74 58.53 19.97
CA ASP A 240 10.43 59.51 21.03
C ASP A 240 8.99 59.63 21.62
N SER A 241 8.81 60.03 22.90
CA SER A 241 9.75 60.00 24.04
C SER A 241 9.05 60.18 25.40
N ASP A 242 9.81 59.84 26.44
CA ASP A 242 9.76 60.34 27.83
C ASP A 242 8.63 59.88 28.77
N THR A 243 8.72 60.35 30.02
CA THR A 243 8.37 59.62 31.24
C THR A 243 7.75 60.54 32.30
N GLY A 244 6.95 59.96 33.20
CA GLY A 244 6.30 60.66 34.30
C GLY A 244 5.52 59.68 35.18
N ALA A 245 5.33 59.99 36.46
CA ALA A 245 4.79 59.08 37.46
C ALA A 245 3.85 59.78 38.47
N GLU A 246 3.32 58.96 39.38
CA GLU A 246 2.69 59.29 40.67
C GLU A 246 1.20 59.73 40.71
N SER A 247 0.51 59.09 41.68
CA SER A 247 -0.48 59.62 42.64
C SER A 247 -1.77 60.31 42.19
N ASP A 248 -2.88 59.82 42.79
CA ASP A 248 -4.00 60.61 43.35
C ASP A 248 -4.86 61.45 42.37
N ALA A 249 -5.99 62.05 42.76
CA ALA A 249 -7.13 61.58 43.56
C ALA A 249 -8.33 62.53 43.26
N GLU A 250 -9.57 62.14 43.61
CA GLU A 250 -10.78 63.00 43.59
C GLU A 250 -11.19 63.57 42.19
N SER A 251 -12.36 64.17 41.94
CA SER A 251 -13.75 64.02 42.45
C SER A 251 -14.75 64.63 41.44
N ASP A 252 -16.06 64.29 41.56
CA ASP A 252 -17.25 65.08 41.12
C ASP A 252 -17.38 65.49 39.61
N SER A 253 -18.48 66.06 39.08
CA SER A 253 -19.96 65.88 39.18
C SER A 253 -20.59 66.68 37.99
N ASP A 254 -21.84 66.63 37.52
CA ASP A 254 -23.12 65.91 37.76
C ASP A 254 -23.85 65.85 36.37
N ALA A 255 -25.15 65.62 36.06
CA ALA A 255 -26.44 65.46 36.78
C ALA A 255 -27.49 64.77 35.87
N GLY A 256 -28.62 64.34 36.45
CA GLY A 256 -29.89 63.99 35.74
C GLY A 256 -30.07 62.49 35.45
N ALA A 257 -30.96 61.71 36.08
CA ALA A 257 -32.40 61.88 36.40
C ALA A 257 -33.31 61.80 35.14
N GLU A 258 -34.48 61.13 35.13
CA GLU A 258 -35.35 60.53 36.17
C GLU A 258 -35.77 59.07 35.77
N ALA A 259 -35.75 58.09 36.66
CA ALA A 259 -36.79 57.64 37.63
C ALA A 259 -37.90 56.70 37.06
N GLY A 260 -38.21 55.63 37.82
CA GLY A 260 -39.22 54.62 37.50
C GLY A 260 -39.21 53.46 38.50
N VAL A 261 -39.97 53.58 39.60
CA VAL A 261 -39.91 52.70 40.79
C VAL A 261 -41.05 51.69 40.82
N GLY A 262 -40.83 50.48 41.36
CA GLY A 262 -41.88 49.45 41.46
C GLY A 262 -41.52 48.13 42.16
N GLY A 263 -40.89 48.18 43.35
CA GLY A 263 -40.96 47.08 44.34
C GLY A 263 -42.08 47.35 45.36
N GLU A 264 -42.38 46.52 46.35
CA GLU A 264 -41.88 45.20 46.79
C GLU A 264 -43.04 44.44 47.50
N HIS A 265 -42.91 43.13 47.79
CA HIS A 265 -43.13 42.56 49.12
C HIS A 265 -43.06 41.02 49.17
N GLU A 266 -42.04 40.52 49.86
CA GLU A 266 -42.03 39.28 50.66
C GLU A 266 -42.41 39.65 52.13
N PRO A 267 -42.55 38.74 53.13
CA PRO A 267 -41.77 37.49 53.33
C PRO A 267 -42.54 36.29 53.96
N GLU A 268 -41.76 35.38 54.57
CA GLU A 268 -42.10 34.21 55.41
C GLU A 268 -42.38 32.87 54.71
N ALA A 269 -41.92 31.71 55.20
CA ALA A 269 -40.56 31.26 55.57
C ALA A 269 -40.66 29.84 56.16
N GLU A 270 -39.92 28.86 55.62
CA GLU A 270 -39.32 27.76 56.41
C GLU A 270 -38.26 27.00 55.61
N ALA A 271 -37.37 26.28 56.30
CA ALA A 271 -36.18 25.67 55.71
C ALA A 271 -36.34 24.16 55.47
N GLY A 272 -35.74 23.66 54.39
CA GLY A 272 -35.65 22.22 54.07
C GLY A 272 -34.50 21.96 53.12
N ASP A 273 -33.35 21.55 53.67
CA ASP A 273 -32.12 21.33 52.90
C ASP A 273 -32.28 20.21 51.87
N GLY A 274 -31.68 20.41 50.70
CA GLY A 274 -31.92 19.65 49.48
C GLY A 274 -30.93 20.02 48.38
N ALA A 275 -29.67 20.29 48.74
CA ALA A 275 -28.62 20.58 47.76
C ALA A 275 -28.48 19.44 46.73
N GLU A 276 -28.97 19.65 45.50
CA GLU A 276 -28.63 18.81 44.35
C GLU A 276 -27.13 18.94 44.05
N ALA A 277 -26.34 18.09 44.71
CA ALA A 277 -24.92 17.94 44.46
C ALA A 277 -24.73 17.52 43.00
N GLY A 278 -24.47 18.51 42.13
CA GLY A 278 -24.51 18.33 40.68
C GLY A 278 -23.67 17.14 40.23
N GLU A 279 -24.34 16.07 39.81
CA GLU A 279 -23.70 14.79 39.50
C GLU A 279 -22.58 15.02 38.49
N ARG A 280 -21.33 14.85 38.95
CA ARG A 280 -20.16 14.79 38.08
C ARG A 280 -20.21 13.47 37.31
N ARG A 281 -21.10 13.37 36.32
CA ARG A 281 -21.11 12.28 35.34
C ARG A 281 -19.67 12.08 34.86
N PRO A 282 -19.11 10.86 34.99
CA PRO A 282 -17.72 10.61 34.62
C PRO A 282 -17.53 10.94 33.14
N LEU A 283 -16.36 11.50 32.80
CA LEU A 283 -16.00 11.81 31.42
C LEU A 283 -16.19 10.56 30.54
N PRO A 284 -16.76 10.69 29.32
CA PRO A 284 -17.07 9.54 28.49
C PRO A 284 -15.79 8.75 28.17
N ALA A 285 -15.64 7.56 28.74
CA ALA A 285 -14.36 6.85 28.81
C ALA A 285 -13.70 6.59 27.44
N GLY A 286 -14.50 6.35 26.39
CA GLY A 286 -14.00 6.22 25.01
C GLY A 286 -13.33 7.48 24.46
N GLY A 287 -13.63 8.66 25.00
CA GLY A 287 -13.01 9.94 24.62
C GLY A 287 -11.62 10.13 25.23
N LEU A 288 -11.49 9.86 26.53
CA LEU A 288 -10.18 9.84 27.20
C LEU A 288 -9.28 8.74 26.62
N LEU A 289 -9.86 7.57 26.30
CA LEU A 289 -9.13 6.51 25.63
C LEU A 289 -8.73 6.88 24.20
N LEU A 290 -9.57 7.60 23.44
CA LEU A 290 -9.19 8.13 22.13
C LEU A 290 -8.00 9.10 22.24
N VAL A 291 -8.00 10.02 23.22
CA VAL A 291 -6.84 10.89 23.50
C VAL A 291 -5.60 10.05 23.82
N ALA A 292 -5.70 9.10 24.73
CA ALA A 292 -4.59 8.27 25.17
C ALA A 292 -4.02 7.39 24.04
N CYS A 293 -4.88 6.75 23.24
CA CYS A 293 -4.45 5.93 22.11
C CYS A 293 -3.76 6.75 21.02
N ILE A 294 -4.25 7.96 20.69
CA ILE A 294 -3.58 8.79 19.67
C ILE A 294 -2.31 9.44 20.23
N GLY A 295 -2.28 9.83 21.51
CA GLY A 295 -1.08 10.33 22.18
C GLY A 295 0.04 9.28 22.16
N LEU A 296 -0.27 8.06 22.59
CA LEU A 296 0.67 6.94 22.57
C LEU A 296 1.05 6.51 21.14
N PHE A 297 0.10 6.52 20.19
CA PHE A 297 0.38 6.31 18.77
C PHE A 297 1.40 7.35 18.27
N THR A 298 1.17 8.63 18.54
CA THR A 298 2.04 9.72 18.08
C THR A 298 3.44 9.56 18.66
N VAL A 299 3.56 9.24 19.96
CA VAL A 299 4.86 9.00 20.60
C VAL A 299 5.59 7.81 19.96
N LEU A 300 4.91 6.69 19.74
CA LEU A 300 5.52 5.51 19.10
C LEU A 300 5.85 5.73 17.61
N TRP A 301 5.02 6.51 16.90
CA TRP A 301 5.25 6.86 15.49
C TRP A 301 6.43 7.83 15.34
N ALA A 302 6.52 8.83 16.22
CA ALA A 302 7.70 9.68 16.31
C ALA A 302 8.95 8.86 16.68
N LEU A 303 8.89 8.02 17.72
CA LEU A 303 9.99 7.12 18.08
C LEU A 303 10.40 6.19 16.93
N ALA A 304 9.49 5.79 16.04
CA ALA A 304 9.82 4.98 14.87
C ALA A 304 10.46 5.77 13.72
N ILE A 305 10.08 7.03 13.52
CA ILE A 305 10.72 7.94 12.54
C ILE A 305 12.14 8.34 13.01
N TRP A 306 12.32 8.52 14.32
CA TRP A 306 13.58 8.92 14.94
C TRP A 306 14.50 7.74 15.31
N ALA A 307 13.97 6.51 15.41
CA ALA A 307 14.80 5.32 15.56
C ALA A 307 15.44 4.93 14.23
N ASP A 308 16.73 4.61 14.25
CA ASP A 308 17.42 4.10 13.06
C ASP A 308 16.77 2.82 12.52
N ARG A 309 16.72 1.79 13.39
CA ARG A 309 16.12 0.45 13.29
C ARG A 309 14.71 0.30 13.91
N PRO A 310 13.58 0.81 13.37
CA PRO A 310 12.27 0.63 14.01
C PRO A 310 11.77 -0.83 13.93
N GLY A 311 12.13 -1.64 14.92
CA GLY A 311 11.81 -3.08 14.96
C GLY A 311 10.33 -3.41 15.16
N LEU A 312 9.97 -4.66 14.86
CA LEU A 312 8.59 -5.17 14.85
C LEU A 312 7.73 -4.76 16.06
N PRO A 313 8.19 -4.79 17.33
CA PRO A 313 7.35 -4.40 18.46
C PRO A 313 6.84 -2.96 18.40
N VAL A 314 7.64 -2.03 17.89
CA VAL A 314 7.26 -0.61 17.76
C VAL A 314 6.24 -0.43 16.64
N MET A 315 6.46 -1.07 15.48
CA MET A 315 5.55 -1.00 14.34
C MET A 315 4.24 -1.74 14.56
N ALA A 316 4.27 -2.90 15.21
CA ALA A 316 3.07 -3.62 15.66
C ALA A 316 2.25 -2.78 16.65
N ALA A 317 2.89 -2.19 17.67
CA ALA A 317 2.20 -1.35 18.64
C ALA A 317 1.60 -0.08 18.00
N ALA A 318 2.35 0.58 17.12
CA ALA A 318 1.85 1.72 16.35
C ALA A 318 0.64 1.31 15.48
N ALA A 319 0.74 0.23 14.69
CA ALA A 319 -0.36 -0.24 13.85
C ALA A 319 -1.62 -0.59 14.67
N VAL A 320 -1.47 -1.30 15.80
CA VAL A 320 -2.57 -1.62 16.74
C VAL A 320 -3.21 -0.36 17.32
N LEU A 321 -2.42 0.62 17.76
CA LEU A 321 -2.94 1.87 18.32
C LEU A 321 -3.57 2.79 17.26
N GLY A 322 -3.02 2.82 16.05
CA GLY A 322 -3.59 3.53 14.90
C GLY A 322 -4.97 2.96 14.53
N MET A 323 -5.05 1.64 14.33
CA MET A 323 -6.32 0.95 14.09
C MET A 323 -7.32 1.20 15.23
N THR A 324 -6.91 1.07 16.48
CA THR A 324 -7.77 1.30 17.65
C THR A 324 -8.29 2.74 17.67
N SER A 325 -7.41 3.72 17.45
CA SER A 325 -7.75 5.15 17.39
C SER A 325 -8.70 5.47 16.25
N LEU A 326 -8.48 4.92 15.06
CA LEU A 326 -9.35 5.10 13.90
C LEU A 326 -10.75 4.51 14.14
N GLY A 327 -10.81 3.32 14.72
CA GLY A 327 -12.07 2.66 15.08
C GLY A 327 -12.84 3.41 16.18
N LEU A 328 -12.13 3.97 17.17
CA LEU A 328 -12.71 4.86 18.17
C LEU A 328 -13.19 6.17 17.54
N ALA A 329 -12.37 6.86 16.74
CA ALA A 329 -12.73 8.11 16.08
C ALA A 329 -13.96 7.98 15.16
N ALA A 330 -14.05 6.87 14.42
CA ALA A 330 -15.23 6.56 13.60
C ALA A 330 -16.51 6.43 14.43
N ARG A 331 -16.43 5.79 15.60
CA ARG A 331 -17.54 5.66 16.54
C ARG A 331 -17.90 6.98 17.23
N CYS A 332 -16.89 7.77 17.60
CA CYS A 332 -17.03 9.07 18.22
C CYS A 332 -17.62 10.14 17.28
N LEU A 333 -17.48 9.97 15.96
CA LEU A 333 -18.11 10.84 14.95
C LEU A 333 -19.60 10.51 14.76
N GLY A 334 -19.98 9.24 14.74
CA GLY A 334 -21.39 8.81 14.62
C GLY A 334 -22.07 9.13 13.27
N ASP A 335 -21.34 9.71 12.32
CA ASP A 335 -21.79 10.20 11.03
C ASP A 335 -21.13 9.36 9.91
N PRO A 336 -21.84 8.38 9.32
CA PRO A 336 -21.26 7.43 8.36
C PRO A 336 -20.66 8.07 7.12
N VAL A 337 -21.27 9.15 6.62
CA VAL A 337 -20.77 9.92 5.48
C VAL A 337 -19.51 10.67 5.88
N GLY A 338 -19.51 11.34 7.03
CA GLY A 338 -18.32 12.03 7.56
C GLY A 338 -17.14 11.09 7.80
N VAL A 339 -17.37 9.91 8.38
CA VAL A 339 -16.32 8.88 8.55
C VAL A 339 -15.78 8.46 7.19
N THR A 340 -16.64 8.16 6.22
CA THR A 340 -16.20 7.71 4.89
C THR A 340 -15.45 8.80 4.12
N ILE A 341 -15.88 10.06 4.19
CA ILE A 341 -15.12 11.21 3.67
C ILE A 341 -13.75 11.31 4.36
N GLY A 342 -13.69 11.06 5.67
CA GLY A 342 -12.44 10.98 6.42
C GLY A 342 -11.51 9.90 5.88
N LEU A 343 -11.99 8.66 5.70
CA LEU A 343 -11.21 7.55 5.14
C LEU A 343 -10.69 7.86 3.72
N LEU A 344 -11.52 8.47 2.87
CA LEU A 344 -11.12 8.87 1.50
C LEU A 344 -10.10 10.02 1.49
N ALA A 345 -10.29 11.05 2.32
CA ALA A 345 -9.35 12.16 2.46
C ALA A 345 -8.02 11.70 3.09
N GLY A 346 -8.06 10.73 4.01
CA GLY A 346 -6.89 10.07 4.56
C GLY A 346 -6.13 9.24 3.52
N GLY A 347 -6.86 8.54 2.63
CA GLY A 347 -6.27 7.94 1.43
C GLY A 347 -5.65 8.99 0.50
N GLY A 348 -6.25 10.17 0.42
CA GLY A 348 -5.69 11.39 -0.15
C GLY A 348 -4.28 11.68 0.37
N LEU A 349 -4.18 11.88 1.67
CA LEU A 349 -2.92 12.15 2.36
C LEU A 349 -1.90 11.01 2.22
N ASP A 350 -2.34 9.74 2.28
CA ASP A 350 -1.47 8.57 2.09
C ASP A 350 -0.78 8.55 0.72
N LEU A 351 -1.52 8.83 -0.37
CA LEU A 351 -0.89 8.88 -1.70
C LEU A 351 -0.05 10.15 -1.86
N MET A 352 -0.46 11.30 -1.31
CA MET A 352 0.34 12.54 -1.34
C MET A 352 1.70 12.36 -0.65
N VAL A 353 1.72 11.75 0.53
CA VAL A 353 2.95 11.45 1.28
C VAL A 353 3.85 10.52 0.46
N ARG A 354 3.32 9.39 -0.02
CA ARG A 354 4.08 8.45 -0.85
C ARG A 354 4.47 8.99 -2.23
N SER A 355 3.84 10.05 -2.72
CA SER A 355 4.25 10.74 -3.95
C SER A 355 5.56 11.48 -3.77
N ALA A 356 5.75 12.14 -2.61
CA ALA A 356 6.98 12.85 -2.29
C ALA A 356 8.18 11.90 -2.08
N THR A 357 7.92 10.63 -1.72
CA THR A 357 8.94 9.61 -1.41
C THR A 357 9.02 8.48 -2.46
N VAL A 358 8.46 8.66 -3.66
CA VAL A 358 8.54 7.69 -4.78
C VAL A 358 8.03 6.29 -4.36
N THR A 359 6.81 6.26 -3.82
CA THR A 359 6.09 5.10 -3.25
C THR A 359 6.65 4.50 -1.96
N LEU A 360 7.87 4.83 -1.55
CA LEU A 360 8.46 4.33 -0.30
C LEU A 360 7.76 4.93 0.92
N ASP A 361 7.44 4.12 1.94
CA ASP A 361 6.86 4.64 3.18
C ASP A 361 7.89 5.47 3.98
N PRO A 362 7.57 6.68 4.46
CA PRO A 362 8.58 7.59 5.00
C PRO A 362 9.28 7.13 6.29
N VAL A 363 8.71 6.18 7.04
CA VAL A 363 9.39 5.54 8.18
C VAL A 363 10.69 4.83 7.76
N TRP A 364 10.78 4.47 6.47
CA TRP A 364 11.99 3.94 5.85
C TRP A 364 12.87 5.01 5.19
N SER A 365 12.66 6.32 5.43
CA SER A 365 13.30 7.42 4.69
C SER A 365 14.11 8.39 5.56
N ARG A 366 15.42 8.14 5.73
CA ARG A 366 16.30 8.96 6.59
C ARG A 366 16.95 10.19 5.94
N SER A 367 17.11 10.25 4.61
CA SER A 367 17.98 11.25 3.95
C SER A 367 17.22 12.46 3.38
N GLY A 368 17.82 13.65 3.49
CA GLY A 368 17.28 14.89 2.93
C GLY A 368 15.99 15.32 3.62
N ALA A 369 15.04 15.90 2.86
CA ALA A 369 13.74 16.33 3.39
C ALA A 369 12.74 15.18 3.63
N GLY A 370 13.10 13.91 3.39
CA GLY A 370 12.17 12.77 3.42
C GLY A 370 11.53 12.48 4.78
N TRP A 371 12.16 12.89 5.88
CA TRP A 371 11.61 12.79 7.24
C TRP A 371 10.64 13.93 7.59
N VAL A 372 10.58 15.00 6.79
CA VAL A 372 9.72 16.17 7.06
C VAL A 372 8.23 15.83 6.88
N PRO A 373 7.76 15.22 5.77
CA PRO A 373 6.35 14.82 5.62
C PRO A 373 5.80 13.95 6.77
N PRO A 374 6.44 12.85 7.23
CA PRO A 374 5.89 12.05 8.32
C PRO A 374 6.00 12.76 9.68
N THR A 375 7.01 13.60 9.90
CA THR A 375 7.13 14.39 11.14
C THR A 375 6.05 15.46 11.22
N VAL A 376 5.81 16.19 10.13
CA VAL A 376 4.68 17.14 10.02
C VAL A 376 3.35 16.40 10.18
N LEU A 377 3.16 15.24 9.55
CA LEU A 377 1.95 14.43 9.69
C LEU A 377 1.74 13.94 11.14
N ALA A 378 2.81 13.55 11.84
CA ALA A 378 2.77 13.16 13.25
C ALA A 378 2.39 14.36 14.16
N VAL A 379 3.02 15.51 13.98
CA VAL A 379 2.73 16.74 14.75
C VAL A 379 1.30 17.25 14.48
N LEU A 380 0.83 17.23 13.23
CA LEU A 380 -0.55 17.56 12.89
C LEU A 380 -1.54 16.56 13.49
N THR A 381 -1.21 15.26 13.49
CA THR A 381 -2.02 14.22 14.14
C THR A 381 -2.09 14.46 15.65
N ALA A 382 -0.99 14.78 16.32
CA ALA A 382 -0.98 15.14 17.74
C ALA A 382 -1.87 16.37 18.04
N GLY A 383 -1.66 17.47 17.32
CA GLY A 383 -2.41 18.72 17.52
C GLY A 383 -3.91 18.56 17.28
N LEU A 384 -4.31 17.86 16.21
CA LEU A 384 -5.72 17.57 15.96
C LEU A 384 -6.30 16.53 16.93
N ALA A 385 -5.51 15.57 17.43
CA ALA A 385 -5.97 14.60 18.41
C ALA A 385 -6.23 15.22 19.78
N VAL A 386 -5.33 16.08 20.26
CA VAL A 386 -5.52 16.84 21.50
C VAL A 386 -6.77 17.72 21.38
N THR A 387 -6.88 18.54 20.33
CA THR A 387 -8.02 19.45 20.17
C THR A 387 -9.35 18.72 19.95
N ALA A 388 -9.39 17.64 19.16
CA ALA A 388 -10.62 16.87 18.93
C ALA A 388 -11.01 15.99 20.12
N GLY A 389 -10.03 15.42 20.84
CA GLY A 389 -10.27 14.64 22.05
C GLY A 389 -10.76 15.49 23.21
N LEU A 390 -10.21 16.70 23.39
CA LEU A 390 -10.76 17.73 24.29
C LEU A 390 -12.19 18.13 23.86
N ALA A 391 -12.41 18.39 22.57
CA ALA A 391 -13.74 18.72 22.03
C ALA A 391 -14.76 17.56 22.07
N TYR A 392 -14.31 16.33 22.31
CA TYR A 392 -15.18 15.17 22.58
C TYR A 392 -15.41 14.98 24.09
N ALA A 393 -14.37 15.11 24.92
CA ALA A 393 -14.48 15.05 26.38
C ALA A 393 -15.37 16.17 26.95
N ALA A 394 -15.47 17.31 26.25
CA ALA A 394 -16.39 18.40 26.57
C ALA A 394 -17.88 18.08 26.31
N ARG A 395 -18.21 17.00 25.59
CA ARG A 395 -19.60 16.64 25.27
C ARG A 395 -20.26 15.83 26.38
N ARG A 396 -21.51 16.19 26.71
CA ARG A 396 -22.36 15.53 27.73
C ARG A 396 -23.60 14.86 27.13
N ASP A 397 -23.77 14.99 25.82
CA ASP A 397 -24.93 14.71 24.97
C ASP A 397 -24.76 13.50 24.05
N LEU A 398 -23.62 12.81 24.13
CA LEU A 398 -23.27 11.70 23.25
C LEU A 398 -24.18 10.48 23.44
N ALA A 399 -24.68 9.94 22.32
CA ALA A 399 -25.37 8.65 22.30
C ALA A 399 -24.41 7.50 22.73
N PRO A 400 -24.94 6.38 23.29
CA PRO A 400 -24.12 5.24 23.68
C PRO A 400 -23.29 4.68 22.51
N MET A 401 -22.06 4.23 22.79
CA MET A 401 -21.16 3.64 21.78
C MET A 401 -21.73 2.33 21.17
N ASP A 402 -22.75 1.80 21.81
CA ASP A 402 -23.62 0.69 21.45
C ASP A 402 -24.32 0.88 20.10
N ALA A 403 -24.66 2.13 19.75
CA ALA A 403 -25.41 2.49 18.53
C ALA A 403 -24.55 2.48 17.25
N THR A 404 -23.32 1.98 17.32
CA THR A 404 -22.32 2.15 16.25
C THR A 404 -22.51 1.18 15.08
N GLY A 405 -22.13 1.67 13.90
CA GLY A 405 -22.12 0.87 12.67
C GLY A 405 -21.12 -0.28 12.69
N ARG A 406 -21.16 -1.12 11.65
CA ARG A 406 -20.34 -2.33 11.47
C ARG A 406 -18.84 -2.01 11.38
N THR A 407 -18.22 -1.67 12.51
CA THR A 407 -16.90 -1.00 12.56
C THR A 407 -15.78 -1.83 11.93
N TRP A 408 -15.92 -3.16 11.93
CA TRP A 408 -14.99 -4.09 11.28
C TRP A 408 -14.84 -3.87 9.76
N ILE A 409 -15.82 -3.24 9.10
CA ILE A 409 -15.73 -2.92 7.67
C ILE A 409 -14.58 -1.95 7.35
N ILE A 410 -14.14 -1.15 8.33
CA ILE A 410 -12.95 -0.28 8.20
C ILE A 410 -11.69 -1.13 8.06
N GLY A 411 -11.60 -2.27 8.77
CA GLY A 411 -10.47 -3.21 8.65
C GLY A 411 -10.43 -3.89 7.28
N GLY A 412 -11.59 -4.26 6.75
CA GLY A 412 -11.69 -4.76 5.38
C GLY A 412 -11.33 -3.72 4.33
N TYR A 413 -11.78 -2.46 4.50
CA TYR A 413 -11.37 -1.36 3.65
C TYR A 413 -9.86 -1.10 3.71
N LEU A 414 -9.25 -1.16 4.91
CA LEU A 414 -7.80 -1.07 5.08
C LEU A 414 -7.06 -2.16 4.31
N ALA A 415 -7.55 -3.40 4.26
CA ALA A 415 -6.88 -4.48 3.52
C ALA A 415 -7.02 -4.32 2.00
N VAL A 416 -8.19 -3.92 1.51
CA VAL A 416 -8.35 -3.60 0.08
C VAL A 416 -7.48 -2.38 -0.29
N TRP A 417 -7.32 -1.41 0.63
CA TRP A 417 -6.43 -0.26 0.47
C TRP A 417 -4.96 -0.66 0.39
N THR A 418 -4.43 -1.39 1.37
CA THR A 418 -3.00 -1.76 1.43
C THR A 418 -2.60 -2.77 0.35
N THR A 419 -3.54 -3.53 -0.22
CA THR A 419 -3.26 -4.47 -1.32
C THR A 419 -3.48 -3.88 -2.70
N THR A 420 -4.60 -3.19 -2.96
CA THR A 420 -5.06 -2.91 -4.33
C THR A 420 -5.48 -1.45 -4.58
N ILE A 421 -6.56 -0.96 -3.97
CA ILE A 421 -7.16 0.34 -4.36
C ILE A 421 -6.33 1.54 -3.90
N GLY A 422 -5.54 1.37 -2.83
CA GLY A 422 -4.53 2.32 -2.37
C GLY A 422 -3.12 2.02 -2.92
N ASN A 423 -2.99 1.18 -3.95
CA ASN A 423 -1.70 0.68 -4.42
C ASN A 423 -1.40 1.12 -5.87
N PRO A 424 -0.89 2.34 -6.10
CA PRO A 424 -0.61 2.85 -7.44
C PRO A 424 0.54 2.09 -8.13
N ALA A 425 1.44 1.46 -7.35
CA ALA A 425 2.52 0.63 -7.86
C ALA A 425 1.99 -0.68 -8.47
N PHE A 426 1.00 -1.33 -7.83
CA PHE A 426 0.25 -2.45 -8.41
C PHE A 426 -0.41 -2.05 -9.74
N VAL A 427 -1.05 -0.87 -9.80
CA VAL A 427 -1.66 -0.40 -11.06
C VAL A 427 -0.58 -0.20 -12.13
N ALA A 428 0.56 0.38 -11.79
CA ALA A 428 1.65 0.62 -12.74
C ALA A 428 2.30 -0.69 -13.25
N SER A 429 2.53 -1.68 -12.38
CA SER A 429 3.14 -2.96 -12.75
C SER A 429 2.24 -3.83 -13.62
N GLN A 430 0.93 -3.83 -13.36
CA GLN A 430 -0.05 -4.63 -14.08
C GLN A 430 -0.57 -3.94 -15.38
N SER A 431 -0.58 -2.61 -15.44
CA SER A 431 -1.11 -1.85 -16.61
C SER A 431 -0.05 -1.32 -17.59
N GLY A 432 1.21 -1.19 -17.18
CA GLY A 432 2.25 -0.48 -17.95
C GLY A 432 2.09 1.04 -18.00
N ILE A 433 1.10 1.61 -17.31
CA ILE A 433 0.97 3.07 -17.12
C ILE A 433 2.00 3.52 -16.08
N THR A 434 2.60 4.71 -16.25
CA THR A 434 3.61 5.20 -15.30
C THR A 434 3.00 5.45 -13.91
N VAL A 435 3.77 5.29 -12.84
CA VAL A 435 3.24 5.39 -11.47
C VAL A 435 2.74 6.80 -11.14
N GLN A 436 3.30 7.84 -11.78
CA GLN A 436 2.84 9.23 -11.66
C GLN A 436 1.40 9.39 -12.16
N LEU A 437 1.07 8.79 -13.31
CA LEU A 437 -0.28 8.82 -13.87
C LEU A 437 -1.24 7.94 -13.06
N CYS A 438 -0.78 6.82 -12.52
CA CYS A 438 -1.56 5.98 -11.60
C CYS A 438 -1.89 6.73 -10.29
N LEU A 439 -0.93 7.45 -9.72
CA LEU A 439 -1.11 8.32 -8.55
C LEU A 439 -2.10 9.45 -8.83
N ALA A 440 -1.94 10.19 -9.94
CA ALA A 440 -2.86 11.26 -10.33
C ALA A 440 -4.28 10.73 -10.58
N GLY A 441 -4.43 9.60 -11.28
CA GLY A 441 -5.71 8.93 -11.49
C GLY A 441 -6.37 8.54 -10.17
N SER A 442 -5.61 8.02 -9.21
CA SER A 442 -6.10 7.66 -7.87
C SER A 442 -6.50 8.91 -7.06
N MET A 443 -5.74 10.01 -7.12
CA MET A 443 -6.13 11.28 -6.47
C MET A 443 -7.44 11.83 -7.02
N PHE A 444 -7.57 11.88 -8.35
CA PHE A 444 -8.80 12.29 -9.01
C PHE A 444 -9.99 11.38 -8.63
N LEU A 445 -9.77 10.07 -8.55
CA LEU A 445 -10.77 9.07 -8.16
C LEU A 445 -11.26 9.27 -6.73
N LEU A 446 -10.38 9.54 -5.75
CA LEU A 446 -10.78 9.79 -4.37
C LEU A 446 -11.58 11.10 -4.21
N LEU A 447 -11.20 12.16 -4.93
CA LEU A 447 -11.92 13.43 -4.90
C LEU A 447 -13.35 13.28 -5.45
N ASN A 448 -13.54 12.49 -6.50
CA ASN A 448 -14.87 12.14 -7.00
C ASN A 448 -15.62 11.16 -6.07
N ALA A 449 -14.93 10.23 -5.40
CA ALA A 449 -15.53 9.34 -4.40
C ALA A 449 -16.06 10.10 -3.16
N VAL A 450 -15.39 11.18 -2.76
CA VAL A 450 -15.85 12.10 -1.69
C VAL A 450 -17.16 12.78 -2.10
N GLU A 451 -17.27 13.25 -3.35
CA GLU A 451 -18.50 13.85 -3.86
C GLU A 451 -19.64 12.83 -4.02
N LEU A 452 -19.33 11.61 -4.46
CA LEU A 452 -20.28 10.49 -4.51
C LEU A 452 -20.87 10.20 -3.12
N VAL A 453 -20.02 9.96 -2.10
CA VAL A 453 -20.51 9.61 -0.75
C VAL A 453 -21.25 10.78 -0.09
N ARG A 454 -20.86 12.03 -0.37
CA ARG A 454 -21.57 13.23 0.10
C ARG A 454 -23.01 13.31 -0.44
N ARG A 455 -23.24 12.83 -1.67
CA ARG A 455 -24.55 12.85 -2.33
C ARG A 455 -25.51 11.73 -1.91
N LEU A 456 -25.01 10.63 -1.36
CA LEU A 456 -25.83 9.47 -1.00
C LEU A 456 -26.96 9.84 -0.03
N THR A 457 -28.07 9.12 -0.13
CA THR A 457 -29.18 9.18 0.83
C THR A 457 -28.80 8.40 2.10
N LEU A 458 -28.13 9.12 3.01
CA LEU A 458 -27.48 8.59 4.20
C LEU A 458 -27.43 9.65 5.31
N SER A 459 -27.34 9.21 6.56
CA SER A 459 -27.08 10.14 7.68
C SER A 459 -25.78 10.91 7.42
N GLY A 460 -25.88 12.24 7.41
CA GLY A 460 -24.80 13.16 7.10
C GLY A 460 -24.59 13.51 5.62
N GLY A 461 -25.26 12.82 4.69
CA GLY A 461 -25.25 13.13 3.24
C GLY A 461 -26.25 14.24 2.86
N THR A 462 -26.32 14.57 1.56
CA THR A 462 -27.28 15.56 1.03
C THR A 462 -28.50 14.95 0.35
N ASN A 463 -28.65 13.62 0.36
CA ASN A 463 -29.78 12.90 -0.25
C ASN A 463 -30.03 13.24 -1.74
N ALA A 464 -28.98 13.62 -2.47
CA ALA A 464 -29.04 14.04 -3.87
C ALA A 464 -29.01 12.85 -4.85
N ILE A 465 -28.45 11.71 -4.41
CA ILE A 465 -28.60 10.41 -5.05
C ILE A 465 -29.58 9.60 -4.17
N PRO A 466 -30.83 9.38 -4.60
CA PRO A 466 -31.79 8.53 -3.89
C PRO A 466 -31.21 7.13 -3.70
N GLU A 467 -31.27 6.59 -2.48
CA GLU A 467 -30.96 5.15 -2.33
C GLU A 467 -32.16 4.33 -2.83
N PRO A 468 -31.95 3.37 -3.75
CA PRO A 468 -32.96 2.38 -4.09
C PRO A 468 -33.24 1.45 -2.89
N ASP A 469 -33.96 0.36 -3.12
CA ASP A 469 -34.08 -0.71 -2.14
C ASP A 469 -32.71 -1.13 -1.58
N HIS A 470 -32.65 -1.19 -0.25
CA HIS A 470 -31.44 -1.30 0.54
C HIS A 470 -30.66 -2.60 0.28
N TRP A 471 -31.32 -3.64 -0.22
CA TRP A 471 -30.66 -4.84 -0.71
C TRP A 471 -30.01 -4.65 -2.09
N VAL A 472 -30.60 -3.86 -2.99
CA VAL A 472 -30.10 -3.69 -4.36
C VAL A 472 -28.84 -2.84 -4.38
N ALA A 473 -28.81 -1.67 -3.73
CA ALA A 473 -27.59 -0.88 -3.64
C ALA A 473 -26.49 -1.55 -2.80
N GLY A 474 -26.84 -2.46 -1.89
CA GLY A 474 -25.87 -3.32 -1.20
C GLY A 474 -25.28 -4.39 -2.12
N SER A 475 -26.13 -5.05 -2.90
CA SER A 475 -25.73 -6.09 -3.87
C SER A 475 -24.92 -5.51 -5.04
N ALA A 476 -25.25 -4.29 -5.49
CA ALA A 476 -24.46 -3.57 -6.49
C ALA A 476 -23.06 -3.20 -5.99
N ALA A 477 -22.95 -2.74 -4.73
CA ALA A 477 -21.65 -2.46 -4.10
C ALA A 477 -20.84 -3.75 -3.84
N LEU A 478 -21.50 -4.87 -3.53
CA LEU A 478 -20.85 -6.18 -3.47
C LEU A 478 -20.32 -6.60 -4.87
N ALA A 479 -21.20 -6.66 -5.87
CA ALA A 479 -20.87 -7.12 -7.22
C ALA A 479 -19.82 -6.24 -7.92
N GLY A 480 -19.88 -4.92 -7.73
CA GLY A 480 -18.88 -3.99 -8.25
C GLY A 480 -17.53 -4.12 -7.52
N LEU A 481 -17.52 -4.39 -6.21
CA LEU A 481 -16.27 -4.60 -5.49
C LEU A 481 -15.59 -5.92 -5.87
N THR A 482 -16.36 -7.02 -5.96
CA THR A 482 -15.84 -8.31 -6.42
C THR A 482 -15.42 -8.28 -7.88
N GLY A 483 -16.24 -7.70 -8.76
CA GLY A 483 -15.97 -7.60 -10.19
C GLY A 483 -14.81 -6.66 -10.51
N GLY A 484 -14.71 -5.52 -9.80
CA GLY A 484 -13.61 -4.57 -9.96
C GLY A 484 -12.27 -5.15 -9.52
N LEU A 485 -12.22 -5.86 -8.39
CA LEU A 485 -11.00 -6.52 -7.91
C LEU A 485 -10.62 -7.73 -8.76
N ALA A 486 -11.59 -8.54 -9.22
CA ALA A 486 -11.33 -9.61 -10.18
C ALA A 486 -10.76 -9.05 -11.50
N LEU A 487 -11.37 -7.99 -12.05
CA LEU A 487 -10.86 -7.33 -13.25
C LEU A 487 -9.45 -6.76 -13.05
N ALA A 488 -9.17 -6.13 -11.90
CA ALA A 488 -7.85 -5.59 -11.60
C ALA A 488 -6.76 -6.67 -11.52
N TRP A 489 -7.05 -7.83 -10.93
CA TRP A 489 -6.05 -8.88 -10.67
C TRP A 489 -5.92 -9.97 -11.75
N TRP A 490 -6.90 -10.10 -12.65
CA TRP A 490 -6.86 -11.06 -13.77
C TRP A 490 -6.70 -10.42 -15.15
N SER A 491 -6.63 -9.08 -15.25
CA SER A 491 -6.32 -8.40 -16.51
C SER A 491 -4.94 -7.73 -16.49
N THR A 492 -4.51 -7.25 -17.66
CA THR A 492 -3.34 -6.38 -17.84
C THR A 492 -3.74 -5.16 -18.68
N GLY A 493 -2.87 -4.16 -18.76
CA GLY A 493 -3.13 -2.95 -19.56
C GLY A 493 -4.27 -2.09 -18.99
N TRP A 494 -5.08 -1.50 -19.88
CA TRP A 494 -6.09 -0.49 -19.53
C TRP A 494 -7.28 -1.03 -18.71
N LEU A 495 -7.51 -2.34 -18.67
CA LEU A 495 -8.58 -2.94 -17.88
C LEU A 495 -8.30 -2.86 -16.36
N VAL A 496 -7.02 -2.83 -15.96
CA VAL A 496 -6.60 -2.75 -14.56
C VAL A 496 -7.11 -1.48 -13.87
N PRO A 497 -6.85 -0.24 -14.36
CA PRO A 497 -7.39 0.96 -13.74
C PRO A 497 -8.92 1.03 -13.79
N VAL A 498 -9.59 0.43 -14.78
CA VAL A 498 -11.06 0.32 -14.80
C VAL A 498 -11.55 -0.57 -13.65
N GLY A 499 -10.90 -1.70 -13.41
CA GLY A 499 -11.15 -2.57 -12.25
C GLY A 499 -10.96 -1.83 -10.92
N VAL A 500 -9.87 -1.08 -10.78
CA VAL A 500 -9.57 -0.28 -9.58
C VAL A 500 -10.58 0.86 -9.36
N VAL A 501 -11.00 1.57 -10.42
CA VAL A 501 -12.06 2.58 -10.35
C VAL A 501 -13.38 1.97 -9.87
N LEU A 502 -13.78 0.83 -10.44
CA LEU A 502 -15.00 0.12 -10.04
C LEU A 502 -14.91 -0.40 -8.59
N ALA A 503 -13.76 -0.93 -8.18
CA ALA A 503 -13.50 -1.41 -6.83
C ALA A 503 -13.54 -0.27 -5.80
N GLN A 504 -12.82 0.84 -6.01
CA GLN A 504 -12.85 2.01 -5.12
C GLN A 504 -14.25 2.64 -5.04
N LEU A 505 -14.92 2.75 -6.21
CA LEU A 505 -16.34 3.11 -6.35
C LEU A 505 -17.22 2.35 -5.35
N SER A 506 -17.14 1.03 -5.45
CA SER A 506 -18.00 0.08 -4.76
C SER A 506 -17.63 -0.09 -3.29
N ALA A 507 -16.33 -0.06 -2.95
CA ALA A 507 -15.83 -0.06 -1.58
C ALA A 507 -16.30 1.18 -0.81
N THR A 508 -16.25 2.37 -1.43
CA THR A 508 -16.75 3.62 -0.84
C THR A 508 -18.22 3.49 -0.45
N VAL A 509 -19.06 2.95 -1.36
CA VAL A 509 -20.48 2.73 -1.10
C VAL A 509 -20.69 1.65 -0.04
N ALA A 510 -19.99 0.52 -0.10
CA ALA A 510 -20.10 -0.56 0.88
C ALA A 510 -19.75 -0.09 2.32
N VAL A 511 -18.64 0.64 2.47
CA VAL A 511 -18.18 1.21 3.75
C VAL A 511 -19.19 2.19 4.32
N ALA A 512 -19.65 3.18 3.55
CA ALA A 512 -20.62 4.17 4.02
C ALA A 512 -21.94 3.51 4.49
N ARG A 513 -22.41 2.49 3.76
CA ARG A 513 -23.62 1.73 4.10
C ARG A 513 -23.43 0.83 5.32
N GLY A 514 -22.27 0.19 5.48
CA GLY A 514 -21.94 -0.66 6.63
C GLY A 514 -21.79 0.14 7.92
N LEU A 515 -21.18 1.33 7.84
CA LEU A 515 -21.09 2.29 8.94
C LEU A 515 -22.45 2.89 9.31
N ALA A 516 -23.40 2.95 8.37
CA ALA A 516 -24.78 3.36 8.62
C ALA A 516 -25.71 2.22 9.08
N SER A 517 -25.20 0.99 9.21
CA SER A 517 -25.99 -0.18 9.63
C SER A 517 -25.74 -0.49 11.11
N PRO A 518 -26.67 -0.15 12.03
CA PRO A 518 -26.44 -0.26 13.48
C PRO A 518 -26.21 -1.71 13.91
N SER A 519 -24.97 -2.05 14.27
CA SER A 519 -24.56 -3.42 14.56
C SER A 519 -23.13 -3.50 15.10
N SER A 520 -23.00 -3.76 16.40
CA SER A 520 -21.74 -4.13 17.05
C SER A 520 -21.25 -5.56 16.73
N ARG A 521 -22.03 -6.38 16.00
CA ARG A 521 -21.64 -7.75 15.60
C ARG A 521 -20.31 -7.74 14.85
N PHE A 522 -19.47 -8.74 15.15
CA PHE A 522 -18.13 -8.93 14.58
C PHE A 522 -17.12 -7.77 14.82
N THR A 523 -17.38 -6.85 15.76
CA THR A 523 -16.40 -5.83 16.19
C THR A 523 -15.03 -6.46 16.53
N TRP A 524 -15.04 -7.61 17.21
CA TRP A 524 -13.82 -8.36 17.57
C TRP A 524 -12.95 -8.73 16.36
N ALA A 525 -13.51 -8.84 15.16
CA ALA A 525 -12.80 -9.23 13.95
C ALA A 525 -12.14 -8.03 13.23
N TYR A 526 -12.27 -6.79 13.74
CA TYR A 526 -11.84 -5.57 13.04
C TYR A 526 -10.39 -5.61 12.52
N GLY A 527 -9.41 -5.94 13.36
CA GLY A 527 -8.01 -6.08 12.90
C GLY A 527 -7.73 -7.42 12.20
N LEU A 528 -8.50 -8.46 12.51
CA LEU A 528 -8.36 -9.79 11.89
C LEU A 528 -8.78 -9.78 10.41
N VAL A 529 -9.82 -9.03 10.06
CA VAL A 529 -10.28 -8.84 8.66
C VAL A 529 -9.28 -7.99 7.85
N TRP A 530 -8.40 -7.22 8.51
CA TRP A 530 -7.24 -6.63 7.85
C TRP A 530 -6.09 -7.63 7.66
N VAL A 531 -5.66 -8.29 8.74
CA VAL A 531 -4.41 -9.07 8.76
C VAL A 531 -4.51 -10.38 7.99
N LEU A 532 -5.66 -11.07 8.04
CA LEU A 532 -5.80 -12.44 7.54
C LEU A 532 -5.57 -12.56 6.02
N PRO A 533 -6.13 -11.68 5.15
CA PRO A 533 -5.83 -11.72 3.72
C PRO A 533 -4.33 -11.50 3.42
N VAL A 534 -3.68 -10.58 4.14
CA VAL A 534 -2.25 -10.25 3.93
C VAL A 534 -1.36 -11.41 4.38
N LEU A 535 -1.62 -12.00 5.55
CA LEU A 535 -0.89 -13.18 6.03
C LEU A 535 -1.08 -14.39 5.15
N LEU A 536 -2.29 -14.67 4.67
CA LEU A 536 -2.52 -15.80 3.77
C LEU A 536 -1.83 -15.59 2.41
N PHE A 537 -1.67 -14.34 1.97
CA PHE A 537 -0.89 -13.99 0.78
C PHE A 537 0.61 -14.22 0.99
N GLN A 538 1.14 -13.94 2.19
CA GLN A 538 2.52 -14.22 2.58
C GLN A 538 2.79 -15.72 2.76
N VAL A 539 1.92 -16.43 3.48
CA VAL A 539 2.00 -17.89 3.65
C VAL A 539 1.99 -18.60 2.29
N HIS A 540 1.23 -18.12 1.30
CA HIS A 540 1.19 -18.69 -0.05
C HIS A 540 2.54 -18.61 -0.80
N TYR A 541 3.46 -17.70 -0.43
CA TYR A 541 4.78 -17.59 -1.05
C TYR A 541 5.70 -18.77 -0.69
N ASP A 542 5.71 -19.16 0.59
CA ASP A 542 6.50 -20.28 1.12
C ASP A 542 5.75 -21.63 1.04
N LEU A 543 4.46 -21.59 1.34
CA LEU A 543 3.56 -22.73 1.51
C LEU A 543 2.34 -22.52 0.61
N PRO A 544 2.45 -22.83 -0.70
CA PRO A 544 1.40 -22.56 -1.67
C PRO A 544 0.09 -23.22 -1.24
N LEU A 545 -0.94 -22.38 -1.07
CA LEU A 545 -2.30 -22.80 -0.75
C LEU A 545 -2.89 -23.59 -1.92
N PRO A 546 -3.88 -24.48 -1.70
CA PRO A 546 -4.53 -25.27 -2.77
C PRO A 546 -5.41 -24.43 -3.74
N PHE A 547 -5.25 -23.11 -3.75
CA PHE A 547 -5.86 -22.15 -4.66
C PHE A 547 -4.94 -20.92 -4.77
N GLY A 548 -4.92 -20.26 -5.93
CA GLY A 548 -4.08 -19.07 -6.16
C GLY A 548 -4.42 -17.90 -5.22
N ASN A 549 -3.40 -17.25 -4.64
CA ASN A 549 -3.51 -16.16 -3.67
C ASN A 549 -4.51 -15.04 -4.05
N ARG A 550 -4.66 -14.71 -5.34
CA ARG A 550 -5.62 -13.70 -5.85
C ARG A 550 -7.06 -13.93 -5.37
N TRP A 551 -7.48 -15.18 -5.13
CA TRP A 551 -8.82 -15.49 -4.61
C TRP A 551 -9.06 -14.99 -3.18
N LEU A 552 -8.02 -14.81 -2.37
CA LEU A 552 -8.12 -14.21 -1.03
C LEU A 552 -8.71 -12.79 -1.09
N LEU A 553 -8.38 -12.04 -2.14
CA LEU A 553 -8.85 -10.67 -2.36
C LEU A 553 -10.31 -10.64 -2.84
N VAL A 554 -10.75 -11.66 -3.57
CA VAL A 554 -12.18 -11.87 -3.90
C VAL A 554 -12.97 -12.26 -2.64
N GLY A 555 -12.42 -13.10 -1.77
CA GLY A 555 -13.02 -13.41 -0.46
C GLY A 555 -13.17 -12.16 0.42
N LEU A 556 -12.13 -11.33 0.51
CA LEU A 556 -12.16 -10.03 1.19
C LEU A 556 -13.20 -9.08 0.57
N ALA A 557 -13.29 -9.02 -0.77
CA ALA A 557 -14.29 -8.24 -1.48
C ALA A 557 -15.72 -8.66 -1.12
N VAL A 558 -15.98 -9.97 -1.04
CA VAL A 558 -17.27 -10.52 -0.59
C VAL A 558 -17.57 -10.12 0.85
N LEU A 559 -16.61 -10.25 1.77
CA LEU A 559 -16.80 -9.86 3.18
C LEU A 559 -17.13 -8.36 3.31
N VAL A 560 -16.41 -7.47 2.63
CA VAL A 560 -16.68 -6.02 2.66
C VAL A 560 -18.02 -5.68 2.01
N GLY A 561 -18.36 -6.30 0.88
CA GLY A 561 -19.63 -6.11 0.18
C GLY A 561 -20.84 -6.53 1.02
N LEU A 562 -20.79 -7.74 1.62
CA LEU A 562 -21.78 -8.22 2.59
C LEU A 562 -21.86 -7.27 3.81
N GLY A 563 -20.73 -6.72 4.23
CA GLY A 563 -20.64 -5.65 5.23
C GLY A 563 -21.49 -4.41 4.90
N GLY A 564 -21.71 -4.11 3.62
CA GLY A 564 -22.60 -3.04 3.13
C GLY A 564 -24.07 -3.43 2.94
N MET A 565 -24.46 -4.70 3.12
CA MET A 565 -25.82 -5.20 2.82
C MET A 565 -26.76 -5.23 4.05
N GLY A 566 -28.04 -4.93 3.83
CA GLY A 566 -29.11 -5.03 4.84
C GLY A 566 -29.96 -3.76 4.99
N ARG A 567 -31.01 -3.85 5.82
CA ARG A 567 -31.92 -2.74 6.16
C ARG A 567 -31.25 -1.71 7.07
N ARG A 568 -31.63 -0.44 6.92
CA ARG A 568 -31.30 0.64 7.86
C ARG A 568 -32.60 1.23 8.44
N PRO A 569 -32.68 1.52 9.76
CA PRO A 569 -33.92 2.01 10.36
C PRO A 569 -34.36 3.38 9.83
N ASP A 570 -33.41 4.30 9.66
CA ASP A 570 -33.69 5.73 9.47
C ASP A 570 -33.91 6.13 8.00
N HIS A 571 -33.86 5.16 7.08
CA HIS A 571 -34.03 5.36 5.63
C HIS A 571 -34.99 4.31 5.05
N PRO A 572 -36.31 4.60 5.00
CA PRO A 572 -37.22 3.83 4.17
C PRO A 572 -36.81 3.99 2.70
N GLY A 573 -36.47 2.87 2.05
CA GLY A 573 -35.89 2.87 0.70
C GLY A 573 -36.80 3.50 -0.35
N GLY A 574 -36.22 4.26 -1.27
CA GLY A 574 -36.95 4.87 -2.37
C GLY A 574 -37.25 3.89 -3.52
N PRO A 575 -38.28 4.17 -4.35
CA PRO A 575 -38.49 3.44 -5.59
C PRO A 575 -37.27 3.58 -6.51
N TRP A 576 -36.92 2.50 -7.22
CA TRP A 576 -35.73 2.42 -8.07
C TRP A 576 -35.74 3.52 -9.16
N ARG A 577 -34.89 4.54 -9.02
CA ARG A 577 -34.79 5.67 -9.96
C ARG A 577 -33.33 5.92 -10.33
N PHE A 578 -32.95 5.49 -11.52
CA PHE A 578 -31.57 5.53 -12.00
C PHE A 578 -31.26 6.86 -12.72
N ASP A 579 -31.17 7.96 -11.97
CA ASP A 579 -30.74 9.23 -12.56
C ASP A 579 -29.21 9.31 -12.69
N VAL A 580 -28.72 8.99 -13.89
CA VAL A 580 -27.31 9.15 -14.27
C VAL A 580 -26.84 10.60 -14.13
N ARG A 581 -27.72 11.60 -14.28
CA ARG A 581 -27.35 13.01 -14.14
C ARG A 581 -27.02 13.35 -12.70
N GLY A 582 -27.84 12.96 -11.72
CA GLY A 582 -27.53 13.14 -10.29
C GLY A 582 -26.20 12.51 -9.85
N ILE A 583 -25.82 11.38 -10.48
CA ILE A 583 -24.55 10.68 -10.23
C ILE A 583 -23.37 11.40 -10.91
N VAL A 584 -23.51 11.81 -12.17
CA VAL A 584 -22.40 12.31 -13.02
C VAL A 584 -22.24 13.85 -12.96
N ALA A 585 -23.22 14.60 -12.45
CA ALA A 585 -23.19 16.06 -12.40
C ALA A 585 -22.25 16.64 -11.32
N THR A 586 -20.97 16.26 -11.33
CA THR A 586 -19.90 17.03 -10.68
C THR A 586 -19.76 18.36 -11.44
N PRO A 587 -19.84 19.53 -10.78
CA PRO A 587 -19.64 20.82 -11.44
C PRO A 587 -18.30 20.86 -12.20
N PRO A 588 -18.25 21.38 -13.45
CA PRO A 588 -17.01 21.41 -14.24
C PRO A 588 -15.83 22.11 -13.54
N SER A 589 -16.12 23.10 -12.68
CA SER A 589 -15.14 23.77 -11.84
C SER A 589 -14.53 22.85 -10.76
N LEU A 590 -15.34 22.00 -10.12
CA LEU A 590 -14.84 21.00 -9.16
C LEU A 590 -14.12 19.85 -9.84
N LEU A 591 -14.55 19.47 -11.05
CA LEU A 591 -13.87 18.49 -11.90
C LEU A 591 -12.47 18.99 -12.31
N GLY A 592 -12.39 20.23 -12.81
CA GLY A 592 -11.13 20.88 -13.20
C GLY A 592 -10.19 21.11 -12.01
N LEU A 593 -10.72 21.55 -10.86
CA LEU A 593 -9.94 21.67 -9.62
C LEU A 593 -9.40 20.31 -9.15
N SER A 594 -10.21 19.25 -9.23
CA SER A 594 -9.78 17.91 -8.82
C SER A 594 -8.68 17.36 -9.74
N LEU A 595 -8.76 17.64 -11.05
CA LEU A 595 -7.70 17.31 -12.00
C LEU A 595 -6.43 18.13 -11.75
N ALA A 596 -6.55 19.44 -11.50
CA ALA A 596 -5.40 20.29 -11.20
C ALA A 596 -4.66 19.84 -9.93
N LEU A 597 -5.40 19.52 -8.85
CA LEU A 597 -4.83 18.98 -7.61
C LEU A 597 -4.16 17.62 -7.81
N ALA A 598 -4.76 16.73 -8.62
CA ALA A 598 -4.16 15.45 -8.97
C ALA A 598 -2.84 15.60 -9.76
N MET A 599 -2.71 16.63 -10.59
CA MET A 599 -1.50 16.90 -11.39
C MET A 599 -0.33 17.50 -10.59
N VAL A 600 -0.55 17.96 -9.35
CA VAL A 600 0.54 18.40 -8.46
C VAL A 600 1.52 17.26 -8.17
N VAL A 601 1.04 16.02 -8.08
CA VAL A 601 1.86 14.84 -7.79
C VAL A 601 2.86 14.51 -8.91
N PRO A 602 2.45 14.33 -10.19
CA PRO A 602 3.39 14.20 -11.30
C PRO A 602 4.39 15.35 -11.41
N ALA A 603 3.93 16.59 -11.19
CA ALA A 603 4.80 17.77 -11.24
C ALA A 603 5.88 17.73 -10.16
N LEU A 604 5.51 17.46 -8.90
CA LEU A 604 6.46 17.32 -7.79
C LEU A 604 7.45 16.18 -8.04
N MET A 605 6.97 15.01 -8.51
CA MET A 605 7.84 13.88 -8.82
C MET A 605 8.84 14.19 -9.95
N HIS A 606 8.46 14.99 -10.95
CA HIS A 606 9.35 15.40 -12.03
C HIS A 606 10.38 16.45 -11.56
N ILE A 607 9.94 17.52 -10.89
CA ILE A 607 10.80 18.62 -10.42
C ILE A 607 11.86 18.15 -9.43
N THR A 608 11.56 17.10 -8.65
CA THR A 608 12.48 16.54 -7.64
C THR A 608 13.43 15.46 -8.18
N GLN A 609 13.41 15.14 -9.49
CA GLN A 609 14.31 14.12 -10.04
C GLN A 609 15.78 14.47 -9.77
N PRO A 610 16.60 13.52 -9.30
CA PRO A 610 18.03 13.77 -9.12
C PRO A 610 18.67 14.09 -10.48
N PRO A 611 19.65 15.01 -10.52
CA PRO A 611 20.32 15.34 -11.78
C PRO A 611 21.00 14.10 -12.37
N PRO A 612 21.08 13.98 -13.71
CA PRO A 612 21.70 12.84 -14.36
C PRO A 612 23.16 12.70 -13.89
N PRO A 613 23.55 11.56 -13.28
CA PRO A 613 24.86 11.45 -12.65
C PRO A 613 25.95 11.46 -13.73
N GLN A 614 26.89 12.40 -13.61
CA GLN A 614 28.08 12.48 -14.46
C GLN A 614 29.04 11.35 -14.12
N GLN A 615 28.73 10.13 -14.56
CA GLN A 615 29.57 8.96 -14.36
C GLN A 615 30.63 8.89 -15.47
N PRO A 616 31.94 8.94 -15.15
CA PRO A 616 32.97 8.64 -16.12
C PRO A 616 32.86 7.17 -16.52
N ARG A 617 32.70 6.89 -17.81
CA ARG A 617 32.76 5.50 -18.30
C ARG A 617 34.21 5.01 -18.19
N PRO A 618 34.48 3.83 -17.62
CA PRO A 618 35.80 3.21 -17.72
C PRO A 618 36.12 2.90 -19.18
N ALA A 619 37.39 3.04 -19.57
CA ALA A 619 37.79 3.09 -20.97
C ALA A 619 37.74 1.74 -21.73
N LEU A 620 37.40 0.64 -21.07
CA LEU A 620 37.46 -0.73 -21.60
C LEU A 620 36.33 -1.61 -21.06
N GLY A 621 35.57 -2.21 -21.98
CA GLY A 621 34.53 -3.22 -21.69
C GLY A 621 33.17 -2.65 -21.28
N LEU A 622 32.14 -3.49 -21.42
CA LEU A 622 30.79 -3.26 -20.92
C LEU A 622 30.65 -3.87 -19.52
N ARG A 623 30.06 -3.16 -18.57
CA ARG A 623 29.89 -3.62 -17.18
C ARG A 623 28.47 -4.14 -16.96
N VAL A 624 28.35 -5.45 -16.72
CA VAL A 624 27.08 -6.15 -16.48
C VAL A 624 27.02 -6.61 -15.03
N MET A 625 26.07 -6.07 -14.27
CA MET A 625 25.78 -6.49 -12.90
C MET A 625 24.56 -7.42 -12.87
N SER A 626 24.61 -8.49 -12.06
CA SER A 626 23.43 -9.25 -11.67
C SER A 626 23.28 -9.29 -10.15
N TRP A 627 22.05 -9.22 -9.63
CA TRP A 627 21.79 -9.20 -8.18
C TRP A 627 20.34 -9.59 -7.85
N ASN A 628 20.13 -10.67 -7.09
CA ASN A 628 18.87 -10.86 -6.35
C ASN A 628 18.80 -9.84 -5.21
N ILE A 629 17.75 -9.00 -5.20
CA ILE A 629 17.61 -7.88 -4.26
C ILE A 629 16.56 -8.11 -3.16
N LYS A 630 16.01 -9.32 -3.03
CA LYS A 630 15.02 -9.69 -2.01
C LYS A 630 13.95 -8.62 -1.78
N TYR A 631 13.28 -8.23 -2.87
CA TYR A 631 12.24 -7.20 -2.93
C TYR A 631 12.57 -5.83 -2.31
N GLY A 632 13.85 -5.53 -2.10
CA GLY A 632 14.35 -4.29 -1.49
C GLY A 632 14.45 -4.32 0.03
N ARG A 633 14.41 -5.50 0.67
CA ARG A 633 14.53 -5.65 2.13
C ARG A 633 15.95 -6.01 2.57
N ASP A 634 16.48 -5.22 3.50
CA ASP A 634 17.71 -5.54 4.26
C ASP A 634 17.42 -6.67 5.27
N ASP A 635 18.17 -7.77 5.22
CA ASP A 635 17.98 -8.90 6.14
C ASP A 635 18.48 -8.66 7.56
N ALA A 636 19.51 -7.83 7.74
CA ALA A 636 20.02 -7.50 9.07
C ALA A 636 19.05 -6.59 9.86
N THR A 637 18.04 -6.01 9.21
CA THR A 637 17.16 -4.99 9.82
C THR A 637 15.67 -5.12 9.54
N GLY A 638 15.28 -5.89 8.52
CA GLY A 638 13.89 -6.02 8.07
C GLY A 638 13.36 -4.77 7.35
N ALA A 639 14.17 -3.74 7.15
CA ALA A 639 13.77 -2.48 6.54
C ALA A 639 13.71 -2.58 5.01
N ALA A 640 12.70 -1.97 4.40
CA ALA A 640 12.64 -1.77 2.95
C ALA A 640 13.48 -0.54 2.57
N ASP A 641 14.75 -0.71 2.20
CA ASP A 641 15.66 0.39 1.87
C ASP A 641 16.29 0.30 0.46
N PRO A 642 15.55 0.71 -0.59
CA PRO A 642 16.08 0.74 -1.95
C PRO A 642 17.15 1.84 -2.17
N ARG A 643 17.47 2.71 -1.19
CA ARG A 643 18.66 3.60 -1.31
C ARG A 643 19.95 2.81 -1.20
N GLN A 644 20.00 1.78 -0.36
CA GLN A 644 21.21 0.98 -0.19
C GLN A 644 21.55 0.27 -1.52
N LEU A 645 20.54 -0.29 -2.17
CA LEU A 645 20.63 -0.84 -3.54
C LEU A 645 21.12 0.22 -4.54
N ALA A 646 20.44 1.38 -4.61
CA ALA A 646 20.82 2.47 -5.50
C ALA A 646 22.26 2.96 -5.27
N THR A 647 22.73 2.95 -4.02
CA THR A 647 24.07 3.39 -3.63
C THR A 647 25.12 2.37 -4.06
N ALA A 648 24.89 1.09 -3.80
CA ALA A 648 25.78 0.01 -4.24
C ALA A 648 25.89 -0.04 -5.77
N ILE A 649 24.75 -0.04 -6.48
CA ILE A 649 24.71 -0.04 -7.95
C ILE A 649 25.45 1.21 -8.50
N ARG A 650 25.18 2.40 -7.96
CA ARG A 650 25.83 3.65 -8.40
C ARG A 650 27.35 3.62 -8.17
N ALA A 651 27.82 3.06 -7.05
CA ALA A 651 29.24 2.93 -6.73
C ALA A 651 29.97 1.88 -7.58
N SER A 652 29.27 0.89 -8.14
CA SER A 652 29.84 -0.15 -9.00
C SER A 652 29.97 0.24 -10.48
N TYR A 653 29.36 1.36 -10.90
CA TYR A 653 29.36 1.85 -12.29
C TYR A 653 29.03 0.78 -13.36
N PRO A 654 27.89 0.05 -13.26
CA PRO A 654 27.44 -0.85 -14.32
C PRO A 654 26.74 -0.09 -15.46
N ASP A 655 26.87 -0.60 -16.68
CA ASP A 655 26.16 -0.12 -17.86
C ASP A 655 24.80 -0.81 -18.01
N VAL A 656 24.73 -2.09 -17.61
CA VAL A 656 23.52 -2.91 -17.56
C VAL A 656 23.42 -3.57 -16.18
N VAL A 657 22.25 -3.50 -15.56
CA VAL A 657 21.96 -4.11 -14.26
C VAL A 657 20.76 -5.03 -14.40
N LEU A 658 20.91 -6.26 -13.90
CA LEU A 658 19.96 -7.36 -14.03
C LEU A 658 19.54 -7.78 -12.63
N LEU A 659 18.33 -7.42 -12.23
CA LEU A 659 17.84 -7.63 -10.86
C LEU A 659 16.77 -8.72 -10.82
N GLN A 660 16.84 -9.54 -9.77
CA GLN A 660 15.85 -10.58 -9.45
C GLN A 660 15.12 -10.22 -8.15
N GLU A 661 13.93 -10.80 -7.95
CA GLU A 661 13.04 -10.53 -6.81
C GLU A 661 12.57 -9.08 -6.66
N VAL A 662 12.45 -8.33 -7.75
CA VAL A 662 12.07 -6.91 -7.69
C VAL A 662 10.58 -6.75 -7.36
N SER A 663 10.25 -6.08 -6.25
CA SER A 663 8.87 -5.68 -5.92
C SER A 663 8.43 -4.46 -6.72
N ARG A 664 7.21 -4.53 -7.26
CA ARG A 664 6.47 -3.42 -7.85
C ARG A 664 5.05 -3.33 -7.29
N GLY A 665 4.96 -2.81 -6.06
CA GLY A 665 3.71 -2.72 -5.31
C GLY A 665 3.35 -4.01 -4.56
N TRP A 666 4.32 -4.89 -4.29
CA TRP A 666 4.07 -6.14 -3.58
C TRP A 666 3.73 -5.88 -2.10
N ALA A 667 2.61 -6.41 -1.62
CA ALA A 667 2.04 -6.03 -0.33
C ALA A 667 2.92 -6.42 0.88
N ILE A 668 3.67 -7.52 0.76
CA ILE A 668 4.60 -8.03 1.80
C ILE A 668 5.83 -7.12 1.90
N GLY A 669 6.36 -6.66 0.75
CA GLY A 669 7.41 -5.64 0.65
C GLY A 669 6.96 -4.21 0.95
N GLY A 670 5.86 -4.01 1.67
CA GLY A 670 5.34 -2.68 2.04
C GLY A 670 4.75 -1.87 0.89
N GLY A 671 4.58 -2.45 -0.32
CA GLY A 671 3.91 -1.79 -1.45
C GLY A 671 4.74 -0.74 -2.21
N VAL A 672 6.07 -0.77 -2.09
CA VAL A 672 6.98 0.11 -2.85
C VAL A 672 7.19 -0.39 -4.29
N ASP A 673 7.36 0.53 -5.23
CA ASP A 673 7.84 0.29 -6.60
C ASP A 673 9.36 0.45 -6.68
N VAL A 674 10.09 -0.64 -6.43
CA VAL A 674 11.56 -0.63 -6.42
C VAL A 674 12.12 -0.33 -7.82
N ALA A 675 11.40 -0.71 -8.88
CA ALA A 675 11.82 -0.45 -10.26
C ALA A 675 11.80 1.04 -10.60
N GLU A 676 10.70 1.74 -10.29
CA GLU A 676 10.61 3.19 -10.46
C GLU A 676 11.65 3.92 -9.58
N TYR A 677 11.80 3.47 -8.33
CA TYR A 677 12.76 4.04 -7.39
C TYR A 677 14.20 3.98 -7.93
N LEU A 678 14.66 2.79 -8.33
CA LEU A 678 16.01 2.60 -8.86
C LEU A 678 16.20 3.28 -10.22
N SER A 679 15.20 3.25 -11.09
CA SER A 679 15.24 3.92 -12.40
C SER A 679 15.49 5.43 -12.27
N ARG A 680 14.76 6.08 -11.36
CA ARG A 680 14.94 7.49 -11.00
C ARG A 680 16.33 7.73 -10.41
N GLU A 681 16.69 7.00 -9.34
CA GLU A 681 17.91 7.28 -8.57
C GLU A 681 19.21 7.03 -9.35
N LEU A 682 19.19 6.08 -10.29
CA LEU A 682 20.33 5.76 -11.14
C LEU A 682 20.31 6.53 -12.47
N ASN A 683 19.20 7.22 -12.79
CA ASN A 683 18.88 7.71 -14.14
C ASN A 683 19.12 6.62 -15.20
N MET A 684 18.40 5.51 -15.07
CA MET A 684 18.46 4.34 -15.95
C MET A 684 17.03 3.96 -16.37
N ARG A 685 16.79 3.64 -17.63
CA ARG A 685 15.48 3.11 -18.08
C ARG A 685 15.32 1.68 -17.58
N TYR A 686 14.11 1.34 -17.11
CA TYR A 686 13.78 -0.01 -16.67
C TYR A 686 12.93 -0.78 -17.67
N TYR A 687 13.13 -2.09 -17.69
CA TYR A 687 12.35 -3.07 -18.43
C TYR A 687 11.97 -4.19 -17.45
N TRP A 688 10.69 -4.60 -17.47
CA TRP A 688 10.05 -5.40 -16.41
C TRP A 688 9.54 -6.73 -16.96
N SER A 689 9.80 -7.81 -16.23
CA SER A 689 9.25 -9.15 -16.46
C SER A 689 8.53 -9.61 -15.19
N PRO A 690 7.18 -9.57 -15.14
CA PRO A 690 6.44 -10.03 -13.98
C PRO A 690 6.62 -11.55 -13.77
N ALA A 691 6.57 -11.97 -12.51
CA ALA A 691 6.56 -13.35 -12.05
C ALA A 691 5.46 -13.50 -10.97
N ALA A 692 5.32 -14.71 -10.42
CA ALA A 692 4.38 -15.05 -9.34
C ALA A 692 2.94 -14.54 -9.57
N ASP A 693 2.57 -13.45 -8.92
CA ASP A 693 1.25 -12.82 -8.94
C ASP A 693 1.11 -11.65 -9.94
N GLY A 694 2.24 -11.07 -10.40
CA GLY A 694 2.31 -9.87 -11.23
C GLY A 694 3.07 -8.69 -10.59
N GLN A 695 3.30 -8.72 -9.27
CA GLN A 695 3.85 -7.61 -8.48
C GLN A 695 5.30 -7.87 -8.02
N PHE A 696 5.84 -9.04 -8.35
CA PHE A 696 7.18 -9.52 -8.05
C PHE A 696 7.80 -10.07 -9.34
N GLY A 697 9.11 -9.93 -9.57
CA GLY A 697 9.69 -10.37 -10.85
C GLY A 697 11.12 -9.93 -11.12
N ASN A 698 11.50 -9.91 -12.39
CA ASN A 698 12.85 -9.55 -12.85
C ASN A 698 12.85 -8.18 -13.51
N LEU A 699 13.98 -7.47 -13.40
CA LEU A 699 14.17 -6.13 -13.95
C LEU A 699 15.51 -6.02 -14.68
N MET A 700 15.52 -5.29 -15.79
CA MET A 700 16.74 -4.79 -16.41
C MET A 700 16.76 -3.26 -16.35
N LEU A 701 17.88 -2.69 -15.89
CA LEU A 701 18.14 -1.24 -15.88
C LEU A 701 19.36 -0.94 -16.75
N THR A 702 19.27 0.07 -17.63
CA THR A 702 20.41 0.56 -18.41
C THR A 702 20.22 2.01 -18.89
N ARG A 703 21.31 2.64 -19.35
CA ARG A 703 21.29 3.93 -20.07
C ARG A 703 21.50 3.78 -21.59
N LEU A 704 21.89 2.59 -22.04
CA LEU A 704 22.12 2.29 -23.45
C LEU A 704 20.79 2.22 -24.23
N PRO A 705 20.80 2.37 -25.57
CA PRO A 705 19.63 2.09 -26.40
C PRO A 705 19.24 0.61 -26.30
N VAL A 706 17.93 0.34 -26.23
CA VAL A 706 17.38 -1.01 -26.07
C VAL A 706 16.21 -1.22 -27.05
N HIS A 707 16.14 -2.41 -27.63
CA HIS A 707 15.06 -2.87 -28.51
C HIS A 707 14.80 -4.37 -28.29
N ASP A 708 13.84 -4.97 -29.03
CA ASP A 708 13.41 -6.37 -28.90
C ASP A 708 13.14 -6.82 -27.45
N VAL A 709 12.53 -5.94 -26.64
CA VAL A 709 12.16 -6.25 -25.26
C VAL A 709 11.02 -7.26 -25.25
N ARG A 710 11.24 -8.44 -24.66
CA ARG A 710 10.25 -9.52 -24.53
C ARG A 710 10.36 -10.14 -23.14
N TYR A 711 9.26 -10.69 -22.64
CA TYR A 711 9.31 -11.57 -21.47
C TYR A 711 8.42 -12.78 -21.68
N ALA A 712 8.65 -13.83 -20.90
CA ALA A 712 7.82 -15.02 -20.88
C ALA A 712 7.80 -15.63 -19.48
N ARG A 713 6.71 -16.33 -19.12
CA ARG A 713 6.74 -17.27 -18.00
C ARG A 713 7.68 -18.42 -18.34
N LEU A 714 8.35 -18.95 -17.32
CA LEU A 714 9.11 -20.19 -17.39
C LEU A 714 8.23 -21.35 -16.90
N PRO A 715 8.50 -22.61 -17.30
CA PRO A 715 7.76 -23.78 -16.83
C PRO A 715 7.60 -23.82 -15.30
N PHE A 716 6.37 -24.02 -14.83
CA PHE A 716 6.03 -23.98 -13.40
C PHE A 716 6.71 -25.10 -12.60
N GLY A 717 6.60 -26.33 -13.09
CA GLY A 717 7.18 -27.54 -12.48
C GLY A 717 6.73 -27.74 -11.04
N GLN A 718 7.68 -28.00 -10.13
CA GLN A 718 7.45 -28.20 -8.69
C GLN A 718 7.79 -26.94 -7.87
N GLY A 719 7.70 -25.75 -8.48
CA GLY A 719 7.89 -24.48 -7.80
C GLY A 719 6.63 -24.01 -7.06
N PRO A 720 6.75 -23.24 -5.96
CA PRO A 720 5.59 -22.67 -5.27
C PRO A 720 4.97 -21.46 -6.01
N MET A 721 5.60 -20.96 -7.07
CA MET A 721 5.15 -19.79 -7.83
C MET A 721 5.67 -19.82 -9.28
N TRP A 722 4.98 -19.11 -10.18
CA TRP A 722 5.47 -18.88 -11.53
C TRP A 722 6.78 -18.09 -11.53
N ARG A 723 7.75 -18.57 -12.30
CA ARG A 723 8.98 -17.84 -12.65
C ARG A 723 8.86 -17.22 -14.04
N SER A 724 9.75 -16.29 -14.37
CA SER A 724 9.80 -15.65 -15.69
C SER A 724 11.23 -15.33 -16.13
N VAL A 725 11.37 -15.00 -17.41
CA VAL A 725 12.59 -14.50 -18.04
C VAL A 725 12.29 -13.20 -18.79
N LEU A 726 13.19 -12.23 -18.68
CA LEU A 726 13.24 -11.02 -19.50
C LEU A 726 14.35 -11.18 -20.55
N LYS A 727 14.06 -10.81 -21.80
CA LYS A 727 15.02 -10.59 -22.88
C LYS A 727 14.97 -9.12 -23.29
N ALA A 728 16.12 -8.51 -23.59
CA ALA A 728 16.18 -7.32 -24.44
C ALA A 728 17.48 -7.25 -25.25
N THR A 729 17.45 -6.66 -26.44
CA THR A 729 18.66 -6.36 -27.23
C THR A 729 19.19 -4.97 -26.87
N VAL A 730 20.41 -4.90 -26.37
CA VAL A 730 21.14 -3.67 -26.06
C VAL A 730 22.04 -3.28 -27.23
N THR A 731 21.99 -2.02 -27.65
CA THR A 731 22.96 -1.46 -28.59
C THR A 731 24.13 -0.85 -27.83
N LEU A 732 25.35 -1.29 -28.14
CA LEU A 732 26.59 -0.80 -27.54
C LEU A 732 27.05 0.50 -28.23
N ASP A 733 27.95 1.26 -27.59
CA ASP A 733 28.51 2.48 -28.19
C ASP A 733 29.25 2.24 -29.51
N SER A 734 29.72 1.00 -29.76
CA SER A 734 30.32 0.56 -31.03
C SER A 734 29.31 0.33 -32.16
N GLY A 735 28.01 0.47 -31.90
CA GLY A 735 26.92 0.12 -32.82
C GLY A 735 26.60 -1.37 -32.89
N LEU A 736 27.41 -2.23 -32.27
CA LEU A 736 27.12 -3.66 -32.13
C LEU A 736 25.90 -3.87 -31.21
N SER A 737 25.22 -5.00 -31.39
CA SER A 737 24.10 -5.41 -30.55
C SER A 737 24.46 -6.63 -29.71
N LEU A 738 23.96 -6.65 -28.48
CA LEU A 738 24.10 -7.72 -27.49
C LEU A 738 22.70 -8.09 -27.00
N ASP A 739 22.30 -9.35 -27.12
CA ASP A 739 21.08 -9.83 -26.46
C ASP A 739 21.37 -10.09 -24.98
N VAL A 740 20.53 -9.57 -24.09
CA VAL A 740 20.70 -9.67 -22.64
C VAL A 740 19.45 -10.29 -22.01
N PHE A 741 19.66 -11.32 -21.20
CA PHE A 741 18.62 -12.05 -20.50
C PHE A 741 18.78 -11.96 -18.98
N THR A 742 17.67 -11.82 -18.26
CA THR A 742 17.61 -11.99 -16.80
C THR A 742 16.46 -12.89 -16.38
N ALA A 743 16.76 -13.85 -15.50
CA ALA A 743 15.82 -14.85 -15.01
C ALA A 743 16.04 -15.12 -13.51
N HIS A 744 15.03 -15.70 -12.87
CA HIS A 744 15.13 -16.26 -11.52
C HIS A 744 14.48 -17.65 -11.54
N LEU A 745 15.27 -18.71 -11.39
CA LEU A 745 14.79 -20.09 -11.52
C LEU A 745 14.09 -20.61 -10.25
N THR A 746 13.44 -21.77 -10.33
CA THR A 746 12.71 -22.36 -9.18
C THR A 746 13.67 -22.79 -8.06
N HIS A 747 13.42 -22.25 -6.87
CA HIS A 747 14.21 -22.54 -5.67
C HIS A 747 13.94 -23.95 -5.07
N ARG A 748 14.68 -24.30 -4.01
CA ARG A 748 14.73 -25.62 -3.30
C ARG A 748 15.54 -26.69 -4.04
N LYS A 749 16.39 -27.41 -3.29
CA LYS A 749 17.32 -28.41 -3.85
C LYS A 749 16.64 -29.48 -4.74
N PRO A 750 15.51 -30.12 -4.34
CA PRO A 750 14.89 -31.18 -5.13
C PRO A 750 14.38 -30.77 -6.53
N ASN A 751 14.26 -29.47 -6.80
CA ASN A 751 13.63 -28.96 -8.02
C ASN A 751 14.54 -28.92 -9.26
N THR A 752 15.63 -29.70 -9.29
CA THR A 752 16.53 -29.83 -10.46
C THR A 752 15.78 -30.13 -11.77
N PRO A 753 14.84 -31.09 -11.85
CA PRO A 753 14.08 -31.33 -13.09
C PRO A 753 13.24 -30.12 -13.53
N THR A 754 12.80 -29.27 -12.59
CA THR A 754 12.13 -28.00 -12.92
C THR A 754 13.14 -26.98 -13.43
N ARG A 755 14.30 -26.83 -12.79
CA ARG A 755 15.33 -25.88 -13.24
C ARG A 755 15.89 -26.23 -14.62
N LEU A 756 16.13 -27.51 -14.92
CA LEU A 756 16.54 -27.96 -16.26
C LEU A 756 15.52 -27.54 -17.32
N ALA A 757 14.24 -27.91 -17.17
CA ALA A 757 13.18 -27.49 -18.10
C ALA A 757 13.02 -25.95 -18.20
N GLN A 758 13.40 -25.19 -17.17
CA GLN A 758 13.45 -23.73 -17.22
C GLN A 758 14.70 -23.19 -17.95
N ILE A 759 15.84 -23.88 -17.86
CA ILE A 759 17.07 -23.59 -18.62
C ILE A 759 16.83 -23.87 -20.11
N ASP A 760 16.28 -25.03 -20.47
CA ASP A 760 15.88 -25.38 -21.84
C ASP A 760 14.99 -24.28 -22.45
N ALA A 761 14.01 -23.81 -21.67
CA ALA A 761 13.10 -22.75 -22.07
C ALA A 761 13.78 -21.38 -22.25
N ILE A 762 14.90 -21.11 -21.56
CA ILE A 762 15.71 -19.90 -21.78
C ILE A 762 16.62 -20.08 -22.99
N LEU A 763 17.33 -21.20 -23.10
CA LEU A 763 18.28 -21.47 -24.18
C LEU A 763 17.57 -21.52 -25.55
N SER A 764 16.40 -22.17 -25.63
CA SER A 764 15.54 -22.17 -26.84
C SER A 764 14.97 -20.80 -27.24
N ARG A 765 15.14 -19.77 -26.42
CA ARG A 765 14.76 -18.37 -26.71
C ARG A 765 15.94 -17.50 -27.16
N THR A 766 17.16 -18.06 -27.22
CA THR A 766 18.37 -17.38 -27.72
C THR A 766 18.48 -17.47 -29.24
N ASP A 767 19.26 -16.57 -29.83
CA ASP A 767 19.57 -16.57 -31.27
C ASP A 767 21.06 -16.90 -31.41
N PRO A 768 21.45 -18.10 -31.90
CA PRO A 768 22.85 -18.51 -32.00
C PRO A 768 23.71 -17.63 -32.93
N ALA A 769 23.11 -16.72 -33.72
CA ALA A 769 23.84 -15.73 -34.51
C ALA A 769 24.09 -14.40 -33.75
N ARG A 770 23.66 -14.29 -32.49
CA ARG A 770 23.80 -13.08 -31.67
C ARG A 770 24.68 -13.30 -30.45
N PRO A 771 25.69 -12.44 -30.22
CA PRO A 771 26.36 -12.35 -28.93
C PRO A 771 25.32 -12.14 -27.83
N THR A 772 25.33 -13.00 -26.83
CA THR A 772 24.28 -13.06 -25.81
C THR A 772 24.87 -13.22 -24.41
N VAL A 773 24.28 -12.54 -23.42
CA VAL A 773 24.55 -12.75 -21.98
C VAL A 773 23.26 -13.14 -21.26
N ILE A 774 23.34 -14.14 -20.39
CA ILE A 774 22.24 -14.60 -19.54
C ILE A 774 22.72 -14.55 -18.09
N ALA A 775 21.99 -13.90 -17.19
CA ALA A 775 22.38 -13.79 -15.79
C ALA A 775 21.20 -13.88 -14.81
N GLY A 776 21.51 -14.21 -13.56
CA GLY A 776 20.56 -14.16 -12.45
C GLY A 776 20.80 -15.20 -11.36
N ASP A 777 19.91 -15.19 -10.37
CA ASP A 777 19.80 -16.25 -9.38
C ASP A 777 19.16 -17.49 -10.04
N PHE A 778 19.98 -18.48 -10.31
CA PHE A 778 19.54 -19.73 -10.93
C PHE A 778 19.32 -20.85 -9.90
N ASN A 779 19.52 -20.58 -8.61
CA ASN A 779 19.20 -21.49 -7.51
C ASN A 779 19.85 -22.90 -7.60
N PHE A 780 20.94 -23.04 -8.37
CA PHE A 780 21.74 -24.27 -8.49
C PHE A 780 23.21 -24.04 -8.11
N TRP A 781 23.83 -25.08 -7.55
CA TRP A 781 25.25 -25.09 -7.17
C TRP A 781 26.16 -25.52 -8.33
N PRO A 782 27.46 -25.14 -8.33
CA PRO A 782 28.41 -25.53 -9.38
C PRO A 782 28.64 -27.04 -9.57
N SER A 783 28.19 -27.88 -8.62
CA SER A 783 28.28 -29.34 -8.69
C SER A 783 26.98 -30.04 -9.10
N TRP A 784 25.98 -29.29 -9.59
CA TRP A 784 24.68 -29.84 -10.01
C TRP A 784 24.52 -29.82 -11.55
N PRO A 785 23.72 -30.74 -12.15
CA PRO A 785 23.59 -30.89 -13.60
C PRO A 785 23.17 -29.62 -14.36
N GLU A 786 22.45 -28.72 -13.69
CA GLU A 786 22.03 -27.43 -14.25
C GLU A 786 23.19 -26.57 -14.79
N ARG A 787 24.41 -26.72 -14.24
CA ARG A 787 25.62 -26.07 -14.79
C ARG A 787 26.03 -26.67 -16.13
N ASP A 788 25.97 -28.00 -16.23
CA ASP A 788 26.51 -28.73 -17.37
C ASP A 788 25.60 -28.64 -18.60
N GLU A 789 24.31 -28.34 -18.42
CA GLU A 789 23.39 -27.97 -19.50
C GLU A 789 23.85 -26.69 -20.24
N PHE A 790 24.18 -25.62 -19.49
CA PHE A 790 24.77 -24.42 -20.08
C PHE A 790 26.11 -24.71 -20.77
N VAL A 791 27.02 -25.45 -20.11
CA VAL A 791 28.37 -25.70 -20.62
C VAL A 791 28.36 -26.60 -21.87
N SER A 792 27.52 -27.64 -21.91
CA SER A 792 27.35 -28.51 -23.08
C SER A 792 26.66 -27.81 -24.25
N SER A 793 25.75 -26.88 -23.96
CA SER A 793 25.19 -25.91 -24.92
C SER A 793 26.18 -24.80 -25.34
N GLY A 794 27.45 -24.87 -24.93
CA GLY A 794 28.53 -23.98 -25.38
C GLY A 794 28.66 -22.65 -24.63
N TRP A 795 27.94 -22.46 -23.52
CA TRP A 795 27.97 -21.23 -22.73
C TRP A 795 29.13 -21.21 -21.73
N VAL A 796 29.72 -20.03 -21.56
CA VAL A 796 30.86 -19.81 -20.67
C VAL A 796 30.41 -19.04 -19.43
N SER A 797 30.65 -19.59 -18.24
CA SER A 797 30.45 -18.86 -16.98
C SER A 797 31.53 -17.81 -16.78
N ALA A 798 31.14 -16.59 -16.40
CA ALA A 798 32.04 -15.49 -16.06
C ALA A 798 33.00 -15.87 -14.92
N GLN A 799 32.47 -16.54 -13.88
CA GLN A 799 33.23 -16.95 -12.70
C GLN A 799 34.29 -18.00 -13.06
N ASP A 800 33.88 -19.05 -13.77
CA ASP A 800 34.79 -20.13 -14.16
C ASP A 800 35.85 -19.65 -15.17
N ALA A 801 35.52 -18.69 -16.04
CA ALA A 801 36.44 -18.13 -17.04
C ALA A 801 37.44 -17.09 -16.49
N THR A 802 37.20 -16.54 -15.30
CA THR A 802 38.05 -15.50 -14.68
C THR A 802 38.80 -15.99 -13.44
N GLY A 803 38.56 -17.24 -12.98
CA GLY A 803 39.20 -17.84 -11.81
C GLY A 803 38.44 -17.67 -10.49
N HIS A 804 37.24 -17.10 -10.51
CA HIS A 804 36.41 -16.84 -9.33
C HIS A 804 35.43 -17.99 -9.03
N ALA A 805 35.84 -19.23 -9.31
CA ALA A 805 34.95 -20.40 -9.21
C ALA A 805 34.50 -20.70 -7.76
N ASP A 806 35.35 -20.42 -6.77
CA ASP A 806 35.09 -20.72 -5.36
C ASP A 806 34.41 -19.55 -4.61
N GLU A 807 34.00 -18.48 -5.30
CA GLU A 807 33.34 -17.33 -4.65
C GLU A 807 31.85 -17.61 -4.35
N TRP A 808 31.48 -17.44 -3.07
CA TRP A 808 30.10 -17.54 -2.60
C TRP A 808 29.29 -16.29 -2.93
N THR A 809 28.05 -16.49 -3.39
CA THR A 809 27.11 -15.42 -3.75
C THR A 809 25.99 -15.23 -2.71
N SER A 810 25.70 -16.24 -1.86
CA SER A 810 24.58 -16.23 -0.90
C SER A 810 24.79 -17.24 0.26
N PRO A 811 24.18 -17.06 1.45
CA PRO A 811 23.59 -15.82 1.96
C PRO A 811 24.69 -14.82 2.39
N THR A 812 24.38 -13.53 2.51
CA THR A 812 25.40 -12.50 2.80
C THR A 812 25.91 -12.48 4.25
N ASP A 813 25.21 -13.15 5.18
CA ASP A 813 25.58 -13.27 6.59
C ASP A 813 26.53 -14.46 6.85
N VAL A 814 26.24 -15.64 6.29
CA VAL A 814 27.05 -16.86 6.36
C VAL A 814 27.25 -17.46 4.95
N PRO A 815 28.13 -16.87 4.12
CA PRO A 815 28.29 -17.25 2.71
C PRO A 815 28.67 -18.73 2.53
N THR A 816 27.81 -19.47 1.83
CA THR A 816 27.87 -20.94 1.73
C THR A 816 27.34 -21.50 0.39
N ASN A 817 26.81 -20.65 -0.48
CA ASN A 817 26.20 -21.02 -1.76
C ASN A 817 26.76 -20.15 -2.89
N ARG A 818 27.00 -20.75 -4.06
CA ARG A 818 27.22 -20.07 -5.33
C ARG A 818 26.01 -20.41 -6.20
N VAL A 819 25.07 -19.47 -6.31
CA VAL A 819 23.75 -19.65 -6.96
C VAL A 819 23.38 -18.53 -7.95
N ASP A 820 24.12 -17.42 -7.92
CA ASP A 820 24.01 -16.33 -8.88
C ASP A 820 25.06 -16.50 -9.99
N TRP A 821 24.65 -16.32 -11.24
CA TRP A 821 25.47 -16.64 -12.41
C TRP A 821 25.45 -15.53 -13.46
N ILE A 822 26.55 -15.41 -14.20
CA ILE A 822 26.61 -14.71 -15.49
C ILE A 822 27.20 -15.68 -16.50
N PHE A 823 26.45 -16.01 -17.55
CA PHE A 823 26.88 -16.81 -18.70
C PHE A 823 26.94 -15.95 -19.96
N GLY A 824 27.91 -16.23 -20.83
CA GLY A 824 28.06 -15.61 -22.14
C GLY A 824 28.13 -16.65 -23.25
N SER A 825 27.62 -16.29 -24.43
CA SER A 825 27.77 -17.08 -25.66
C SER A 825 29.24 -17.06 -26.15
N PRO A 826 29.64 -17.90 -27.12
CA PRO A 826 31.03 -17.98 -27.59
C PRO A 826 31.64 -16.69 -28.15
N GLU A 827 30.81 -15.69 -28.48
CA GLU A 827 31.20 -14.37 -28.98
C GLU A 827 31.53 -13.39 -27.84
N VAL A 828 31.21 -13.75 -26.59
CA VAL A 828 31.46 -12.93 -25.39
C VAL A 828 32.79 -13.31 -24.76
N ALA A 829 33.67 -12.33 -24.56
CA ALA A 829 34.87 -12.45 -23.76
C ALA A 829 34.67 -11.75 -22.40
N PHE A 830 34.81 -12.51 -21.31
CA PHE A 830 34.97 -11.95 -19.98
C PHE A 830 36.38 -11.38 -19.82
N LEU A 831 36.49 -10.15 -19.33
CA LEU A 831 37.75 -9.46 -19.07
C LEU A 831 38.09 -9.41 -17.58
N ASP A 832 37.06 -9.36 -16.73
CA ASP A 832 37.15 -9.19 -15.27
C ASP A 832 35.81 -9.62 -14.64
N PHE A 833 35.84 -10.02 -13.37
CA PHE A 833 34.66 -10.41 -12.58
C PHE A 833 34.91 -10.18 -11.08
N ALA A 834 33.87 -9.85 -10.31
CA ALA A 834 33.92 -9.87 -8.85
C ALA A 834 32.56 -10.15 -8.20
N VAL A 835 32.54 -10.92 -7.11
CA VAL A 835 31.47 -10.84 -6.10
C VAL A 835 31.72 -9.62 -5.19
N LEU A 836 30.76 -8.71 -5.10
CA LEU A 836 30.86 -7.48 -4.28
C LEU A 836 30.50 -7.77 -2.81
N ASN A 837 31.28 -8.64 -2.16
CA ASN A 837 31.01 -9.24 -0.84
C ASN A 837 30.87 -8.24 0.34
N GLN A 838 31.30 -7.00 0.15
CA GLN A 838 31.10 -5.87 1.06
C GLN A 838 29.66 -5.31 1.06
N VAL A 839 28.85 -5.63 0.04
CA VAL A 839 27.47 -5.15 -0.10
C VAL A 839 26.51 -6.13 0.58
N LYS A 840 25.81 -5.68 1.63
CA LYS A 840 24.92 -6.50 2.48
C LYS A 840 23.43 -6.09 2.39
N GLY A 841 23.00 -5.53 1.26
CA GLY A 841 21.64 -4.98 1.09
C GLY A 841 20.56 -5.98 0.65
N SER A 842 20.86 -7.27 0.79
CA SER A 842 20.08 -8.45 0.39
C SER A 842 20.75 -9.68 1.05
N ASP A 843 20.12 -10.84 1.05
CA ASP A 843 20.80 -12.12 1.32
C ASP A 843 21.72 -12.55 0.15
N HIS A 844 21.56 -11.99 -1.04
CA HIS A 844 22.50 -12.23 -2.15
C HIS A 844 23.51 -11.08 -2.31
N PHE A 845 24.73 -11.40 -2.73
CA PHE A 845 25.73 -10.41 -3.15
C PHE A 845 25.48 -9.96 -4.59
N PRO A 846 25.74 -8.68 -4.93
CA PRO A 846 25.81 -8.27 -6.33
C PRO A 846 27.06 -8.89 -6.97
N ILE A 847 26.87 -9.52 -8.13
CA ILE A 847 27.96 -10.03 -8.97
C ILE A 847 28.13 -9.12 -10.19
N LEU A 848 29.38 -8.87 -10.58
CA LEU A 848 29.72 -7.91 -11.63
C LEU A 848 30.73 -8.51 -12.60
N ALA A 849 30.42 -8.49 -13.88
CA ALA A 849 31.34 -8.87 -14.96
C ALA A 849 31.69 -7.66 -15.84
N VAL A 850 32.93 -7.61 -16.32
CA VAL A 850 33.35 -6.75 -17.43
C VAL A 850 33.49 -7.61 -18.68
N ILE A 851 32.78 -7.27 -19.75
CA ILE A 851 32.76 -8.05 -20.99
C ILE A 851 33.18 -7.25 -22.21
N ARG A 852 33.61 -7.97 -23.25
CA ARG A 852 33.83 -7.44 -24.60
C ARG A 852 33.31 -8.45 -25.62
N LEU A 853 32.71 -7.97 -26.70
CA LEU A 853 32.45 -8.81 -27.87
C LEU A 853 33.78 -9.15 -28.57
N ARG A 854 33.87 -10.33 -29.16
CA ARG A 854 35.09 -10.85 -29.82
C ARG A 854 35.29 -10.29 -31.22
#